data_AF-A0A450WTL5-F1
#
_entry.id   AF-A0A450WTL5-F1
#
_cell.length_a   1.000
_cell.length_b   1.000
_cell.length_c   1.000
_cell.angle_alpha   90.00
_cell.angle_beta   90.00
_cell.angle_gamma   90.00
#
_symmetry.space_group_name_H-M   'P 1'
#
loop_
_entity.id
_entity.type
_entity.pdbx_description
1 polymer ?
#
loop_
_entity_poly.entity_id
_entity_poly.type
_entity_poly.pdbx_seq_one_letter_code
_entity_poly.pdbx_strand_id
1 'polypeptide(L)'
;MAALFHAKQALIGWAVSHPSAPGSMPWPDRNADGNYDGDSDCASLSGDAVFNPSFLLGRLPWRGRTNPCERTHGGLGVDVRDGASERLWYAVSRNLIRRYQSPAGYPRIDVELADNAPFPWFTVRDGEGGSISDRVAVVLVAPGEASGEQDRSGGAPGAENYLDIHAGTGIGNGDSDGCFDNRAGCGGSDGEEFVLADADSVFNDRLVFITVDELMMKVERRVLNEVDQALDNYRETSGVYPWMSPFAYPATMVSGRVTENAEDAARTLIDGNADFIAAGVRRGQVVRNVGDGSKGIIESVDSRSLSLTSEGLRHGEDNRFDINRIGDPDDNDRYEILVDTSGMATNGSLGNTLRDASRSVGFDALGIGVGDMVENVGDETYGVVAGMPDSVTLTLRRLASDETMAFDLGDSYEIPRFNGIPNTREGALPLHAVGERFRTGFTVAWKIPDGVMETTRSVNNVGYLESLQGTLRCSGMEGEMGNRMMAHGENGNCRVDRPSVTVPWANGSCSWQTSDSVRCQGRTDWRWYLAGTVTGNHGLGPMGFEDSDTDFREMGVSAGDVALNVTDGSRGVIRLVTDHGVATFQSYGGTRNDFRIGDRYRIRVATKIIPEKNADCADIAHGGGTITCDARTLVDTGAHFRENGVRAGDTIGNQSKGWWGIVREVGRPGAFANAEGVLWLESMGDPGGDSGGNGSAGGFAHGDRYVIRSGFVDKRRYIFDVAFMGDGVIRDNAGLRSVETRLGMPLGKNLIGVQDRDAVNRRTVADAVIRTKSATATETTAIGVSGIQLDLAPDFPAWFFDNHWYKFIYMAASSAHLPGGNGDCRLGNDCLRLKTVGPGGIGVRADIEALVISAGRATNGADCLQIRPASNPNRYFEKENVHSLDDSDSTFERRRQGFLDDCFRDRIKVVMP
;
A
#
# COMPACT_ATOMS: atom_id res chain seq x y z
N MET A 1 1.75 -52.56 10.63
CA MET A 1 2.16 -51.96 9.34
C MET A 1 1.05 -51.20 8.62
N ALA A 2 -0.13 -51.77 8.37
CA ALA A 2 -1.23 -51.04 7.70
C ALA A 2 -1.67 -49.76 8.45
N ALA A 3 -1.80 -49.83 9.79
CA ALA A 3 -2.14 -48.68 10.63
C ALA A 3 -1.12 -47.52 10.54
N LEU A 4 0.18 -47.85 10.69
CA LEU A 4 1.29 -46.90 10.54
C LEU A 4 1.29 -46.23 9.16
N PHE A 5 1.05 -46.99 8.08
CA PHE A 5 0.98 -46.43 6.73
C PHE A 5 -0.23 -45.50 6.55
N HIS A 6 -1.41 -45.87 7.06
CA HIS A 6 -2.59 -45.01 7.02
C HIS A 6 -2.39 -43.71 7.81
N ALA A 7 -1.80 -43.79 9.01
CA ALA A 7 -1.43 -42.62 9.81
C ALA A 7 -0.49 -41.69 9.05
N LYS A 8 0.57 -42.25 8.46
CA LYS A 8 1.55 -41.49 7.67
C LYS A 8 0.88 -40.72 6.52
N GLN A 9 0.00 -41.38 5.76
CA GLN A 9 -0.70 -40.72 4.66
C GLN A 9 -1.68 -39.65 5.13
N ALA A 10 -2.43 -39.91 6.20
CA ALA A 10 -3.37 -38.93 6.76
C ALA A 10 -2.65 -37.68 7.28
N LEU A 11 -1.52 -37.86 7.95
CA LEU A 11 -0.72 -36.76 8.48
C LEU A 11 -0.08 -35.92 7.38
N ILE A 12 0.47 -36.54 6.33
CA ILE A 12 0.96 -35.81 5.14
C ILE A 12 -0.19 -35.03 4.48
N GLY A 13 -1.36 -35.66 4.34
CA GLY A 13 -2.55 -35.01 3.78
C GLY A 13 -2.95 -33.79 4.58
N TRP A 14 -3.04 -33.94 5.91
CA TRP A 14 -3.34 -32.86 6.85
C TRP A 14 -2.35 -31.70 6.73
N ALA A 15 -1.05 -32.00 6.77
CA ALA A 15 -0.02 -30.97 6.69
C ALA A 15 -0.08 -30.18 5.37
N VAL A 16 -0.24 -30.87 4.24
CA VAL A 16 -0.31 -30.25 2.91
C VAL A 16 -1.62 -29.49 2.69
N SER A 17 -2.71 -29.88 3.36
CA SER A 17 -4.00 -29.19 3.28
C SER A 17 -4.11 -27.97 4.18
N HIS A 18 -3.12 -27.71 5.03
CA HIS A 18 -3.20 -26.65 6.03
C HIS A 18 -3.50 -25.27 5.39
N PRO A 19 -4.53 -24.54 5.86
CA PRO A 19 -5.07 -23.38 5.15
C PRO A 19 -4.15 -22.15 5.15
N SER A 20 -3.31 -22.01 6.18
CA SER A 20 -2.45 -20.83 6.38
C SER A 20 -0.96 -21.16 6.49
N ALA A 21 -0.60 -22.44 6.49
CA ALA A 21 0.78 -22.89 6.71
C ALA A 21 1.00 -24.29 6.15
N PRO A 22 0.94 -24.48 4.82
CA PRO A 22 1.18 -25.79 4.21
C PRO A 22 2.50 -26.42 4.68
N GLY A 23 2.42 -27.65 5.19
CA GLY A 23 3.55 -28.39 5.78
C GLY A 23 3.59 -28.35 7.31
N SER A 24 2.81 -27.49 7.96
CA SER A 24 2.70 -27.47 9.42
C SER A 24 2.12 -28.79 9.92
N MET A 25 2.51 -29.18 11.13
CA MET A 25 2.11 -30.42 11.78
C MET A 25 1.32 -30.14 13.06
N PRO A 26 0.40 -31.03 13.46
CA PRO A 26 -0.34 -30.88 14.70
C PRO A 26 0.58 -31.14 15.90
N TRP A 27 0.22 -30.57 17.05
CA TRP A 27 0.84 -30.94 18.31
C TRP A 27 0.42 -32.36 18.72
N PRO A 28 1.31 -33.14 19.35
CA PRO A 28 0.94 -34.45 19.90
C PRO A 28 -0.18 -34.35 20.95
N ASP A 29 -0.94 -35.43 21.10
CA ASP A 29 -1.89 -35.67 22.20
C ASP A 29 -1.08 -36.20 23.42
N ARG A 30 -1.02 -35.44 24.50
CA ARG A 30 -0.08 -35.61 25.63
C ARG A 30 -0.86 -35.69 26.93
N ASN A 31 -0.40 -36.56 27.83
CA ASN A 31 -1.00 -36.77 29.15
C ASN A 31 -0.88 -35.60 30.15
N ALA A 32 -0.43 -34.41 29.74
CA ALA A 32 -0.25 -33.25 30.61
C ALA A 32 -1.58 -32.68 31.14
N ASP A 33 -2.69 -32.94 30.44
CA ASP A 33 -4.06 -32.61 30.87
C ASP A 33 -4.73 -33.76 31.66
N GLY A 34 -3.98 -34.86 31.89
CA GLY A 34 -4.41 -36.06 32.60
C GLY A 34 -5.07 -37.14 31.74
N ASN A 35 -5.10 -37.03 30.41
CA ASN A 35 -5.69 -38.04 29.53
C ASN A 35 -5.01 -38.12 28.12
N TYR A 36 -5.53 -38.99 27.26
CA TYR A 36 -5.22 -38.99 25.82
C TYR A 36 -6.55 -38.99 25.04
N ASP A 37 -7.20 -37.83 24.97
CA ASP A 37 -8.55 -37.71 24.44
C ASP A 37 -8.60 -37.80 22.91
N GLY A 38 -7.48 -37.58 22.23
CA GLY A 38 -7.33 -37.56 20.79
C GLY A 38 -7.28 -36.17 20.16
N ASP A 39 -7.40 -35.11 20.95
CA ASP A 39 -7.19 -33.73 20.54
C ASP A 39 -5.68 -33.39 20.61
N SER A 40 -5.26 -32.31 19.94
CA SER A 40 -3.86 -31.86 19.99
C SER A 40 -3.60 -30.99 21.22
N ASP A 41 -2.53 -31.26 21.97
CA ASP A 41 -2.20 -30.53 23.20
C ASP A 41 -1.11 -29.48 23.01
N CYS A 42 -1.46 -28.38 22.36
CA CYS A 42 -0.57 -27.24 22.21
C CYS A 42 -0.16 -26.65 23.57
N ALA A 43 1.12 -26.29 23.67
CA ALA A 43 1.65 -25.59 24.83
C ALA A 43 1.43 -24.08 24.69
N SER A 44 0.63 -23.47 25.58
CA SER A 44 0.57 -22.01 25.70
C SER A 44 1.76 -21.53 26.53
N LEU A 45 2.81 -21.04 25.87
CA LEU A 45 4.05 -20.60 26.50
C LEU A 45 4.11 -19.07 26.58
N SER A 46 4.52 -18.52 27.72
CA SER A 46 4.89 -17.10 27.81
C SER A 46 6.12 -16.82 26.94
N GLY A 47 6.33 -15.57 26.51
CA GLY A 47 7.42 -15.21 25.60
C GLY A 47 8.83 -15.57 26.11
N ASP A 48 8.99 -15.66 27.43
CA ASP A 48 10.20 -16.00 28.17
C ASP A 48 10.33 -17.50 28.52
N ALA A 49 9.32 -18.33 28.23
CA ALA A 49 9.35 -19.74 28.59
C ALA A 49 10.34 -20.53 27.72
N VAL A 50 11.14 -21.38 28.39
CA VAL A 50 12.03 -22.34 27.73
C VAL A 50 11.17 -23.45 27.11
N PHE A 51 11.45 -23.77 25.84
CA PHE A 51 10.75 -24.86 25.15
C PHE A 51 11.07 -26.19 25.83
N ASN A 52 10.05 -27.01 26.11
CA ASN A 52 10.23 -28.32 26.71
C ASN A 52 10.15 -29.40 25.62
N PRO A 53 11.23 -30.16 25.36
CA PRO A 53 11.26 -31.22 24.35
C PRO A 53 10.17 -32.29 24.53
N SER A 54 9.70 -32.54 25.76
CA SER A 54 8.57 -33.46 26.04
C SER A 54 7.26 -33.08 25.35
N PHE A 55 7.19 -31.89 24.75
CA PHE A 55 6.06 -31.49 23.92
C PHE A 55 6.04 -32.12 22.53
N LEU A 56 7.18 -32.67 22.08
CA LEU A 56 7.38 -33.19 20.75
C LEU A 56 6.94 -34.65 20.60
N LEU A 57 6.68 -35.37 21.70
CA LEU A 57 6.24 -36.76 21.72
C LEU A 57 4.91 -36.91 22.46
N GLY A 58 3.98 -37.69 21.88
CA GLY A 58 2.69 -38.02 22.46
C GLY A 58 1.94 -39.06 21.62
N ARG A 59 0.65 -39.28 21.89
CA ARG A 59 -0.23 -40.05 21.00
C ARG A 59 -0.51 -39.25 19.72
N LEU A 60 -0.83 -39.96 18.64
CA LEU A 60 -1.27 -39.35 17.39
C LEU A 60 -2.66 -38.70 17.61
N PRO A 61 -2.81 -37.38 17.46
CA PRO A 61 -4.12 -36.75 17.50
C PRO A 61 -4.98 -37.24 16.34
N TRP A 62 -6.21 -37.63 16.62
CA TRP A 62 -7.11 -38.25 15.65
C TRP A 62 -8.47 -37.55 15.56
N ARG A 63 -8.88 -36.83 16.61
CA ARG A 63 -10.16 -36.13 16.62
C ARG A 63 -10.13 -34.95 15.69
N GLY A 64 -11.29 -34.66 15.08
CA GLY A 64 -11.48 -33.57 14.14
C GLY A 64 -11.38 -32.15 14.74
N ARG A 65 -10.92 -32.00 15.98
CA ARG A 65 -10.76 -30.71 16.66
C ARG A 65 -9.35 -30.60 17.18
N THR A 66 -8.60 -29.67 16.60
CA THR A 66 -7.32 -29.24 17.15
C THR A 66 -7.51 -27.94 17.92
N ASN A 67 -8.73 -27.57 18.34
CA ASN A 67 -9.01 -26.35 19.13
C ASN A 67 -8.72 -26.65 20.62
N PRO A 68 -7.83 -25.91 21.30
CA PRO A 68 -7.48 -24.50 21.08
C PRO A 68 -6.31 -24.21 20.13
N CYS A 69 -5.67 -25.24 19.57
CA CYS A 69 -4.45 -25.11 18.77
C CYS A 69 -4.66 -24.49 17.39
N GLU A 70 -5.68 -24.96 16.65
CA GLU A 70 -6.11 -24.40 15.37
C GLU A 70 -7.62 -24.20 15.38
N ARG A 71 -8.08 -22.98 15.08
CA ARG A 71 -9.51 -22.65 15.05
C ARG A 71 -10.22 -23.08 13.77
N THR A 72 -9.47 -23.22 12.67
CA THR A 72 -10.02 -23.32 11.30
C THR A 72 -9.62 -24.60 10.56
N HIS A 73 -8.69 -25.39 11.11
CA HIS A 73 -8.24 -26.64 10.49
C HIS A 73 -8.79 -27.83 11.29
N GLY A 74 -9.52 -28.74 10.63
CA GLY A 74 -10.01 -29.97 11.27
C GLY A 74 -8.84 -30.92 11.57
N GLY A 75 -8.99 -31.83 12.54
CA GLY A 75 -7.93 -32.82 12.84
C GLY A 75 -7.85 -33.99 11.85
N LEU A 76 -6.94 -34.95 12.09
CA LEU A 76 -6.59 -36.00 11.12
C LEU A 76 -7.75 -36.92 10.71
N GLY A 77 -8.73 -37.11 11.58
CA GLY A 77 -9.92 -37.92 11.30
C GLY A 77 -9.66 -39.44 11.24
N VAL A 78 -8.55 -39.91 11.81
CA VAL A 78 -8.12 -41.32 11.77
C VAL A 78 -7.72 -41.87 13.15
N ASP A 79 -8.63 -42.59 13.84
CA ASP A 79 -8.31 -43.32 15.09
C ASP A 79 -7.74 -44.71 14.74
N VAL A 80 -6.50 -44.72 14.26
CA VAL A 80 -5.81 -45.96 13.86
C VAL A 80 -5.14 -46.63 15.06
N ARG A 81 -5.26 -47.95 15.11
CA ARG A 81 -4.68 -48.80 16.15
C ARG A 81 -3.78 -49.88 15.55
N ASP A 82 -2.78 -50.30 16.30
CA ASP A 82 -1.87 -51.36 15.90
C ASP A 82 -2.47 -52.77 16.09
N GLY A 83 -1.64 -53.80 15.94
CA GLY A 83 -2.06 -55.20 16.08
C GLY A 83 -2.47 -55.60 17.50
N ALA A 84 -2.01 -54.86 18.52
CA ALA A 84 -2.34 -55.04 19.93
C ALA A 84 -3.54 -54.17 20.35
N SER A 85 -4.21 -53.53 19.38
CA SER A 85 -5.30 -52.56 19.61
C SER A 85 -4.88 -51.27 20.33
N GLU A 86 -3.59 -50.95 20.32
CA GLU A 86 -3.03 -49.71 20.89
C GLU A 86 -3.05 -48.56 19.90
N ARG A 87 -3.26 -47.34 20.38
CA ARG A 87 -3.12 -46.13 19.55
C ARG A 87 -1.65 -45.87 19.22
N LEU A 88 -1.41 -45.25 18.08
CA LEU A 88 -0.06 -44.91 17.66
C LEU A 88 0.50 -43.74 18.48
N TRP A 89 1.80 -43.79 18.71
CA TRP A 89 2.61 -42.68 19.19
C TRP A 89 3.14 -41.85 18.02
N TYR A 90 3.38 -40.58 18.29
CA TYR A 90 3.68 -39.56 17.30
C TYR A 90 4.71 -38.59 17.89
N ALA A 91 5.87 -38.53 17.23
CA ALA A 91 6.90 -37.54 17.49
C ALA A 91 6.95 -36.54 16.32
N VAL A 92 7.09 -35.25 16.61
CA VAL A 92 7.13 -34.18 15.59
C VAL A 92 8.29 -33.23 15.81
N SER A 93 8.97 -32.84 14.73
CA SER A 93 10.03 -31.84 14.81
C SER A 93 9.49 -30.46 15.21
N ARG A 94 10.23 -29.78 16.09
CA ARG A 94 9.98 -28.40 16.51
C ARG A 94 9.90 -27.42 15.32
N ASN A 95 10.54 -27.75 14.20
CA ASN A 95 10.52 -26.94 12.99
C ASN A 95 9.14 -26.82 12.34
N LEU A 96 8.19 -27.73 12.65
CA LEU A 96 6.92 -27.85 11.94
C LEU A 96 5.68 -27.59 12.80
N ILE A 97 5.84 -27.27 14.07
CA ILE A 97 4.72 -26.98 14.97
C ILE A 97 4.51 -25.48 15.13
N ARG A 98 3.25 -25.06 15.31
CA ARG A 98 2.88 -23.68 15.56
C ARG A 98 3.59 -23.14 16.81
N ARG A 99 4.23 -21.96 16.71
CA ARG A 99 4.90 -21.29 17.83
C ARG A 99 3.88 -20.54 18.69
N TYR A 100 3.97 -20.73 20.00
CA TYR A 100 3.09 -20.07 20.98
C TYR A 100 3.81 -19.07 21.88
N GLN A 101 5.14 -19.00 21.81
CA GLN A 101 5.88 -17.88 22.40
C GLN A 101 5.45 -16.58 21.70
N SER A 102 5.34 -15.48 22.46
CA SER A 102 4.93 -14.19 21.91
C SER A 102 6.03 -13.56 21.04
N PRO A 103 5.76 -13.15 19.79
CA PRO A 103 4.46 -13.24 19.10
C PRO A 103 4.17 -14.65 18.57
N ALA A 104 2.98 -15.18 18.89
CA ALA A 104 2.56 -16.50 18.43
C ALA A 104 2.34 -16.51 16.92
N GLY A 105 2.79 -17.56 16.22
CA GLY A 105 2.77 -17.60 14.77
C GLY A 105 3.06 -18.99 14.19
N TYR A 106 2.82 -19.14 12.89
CA TYR A 106 3.21 -20.35 12.16
C TYR A 106 4.71 -20.32 11.85
N PRO A 107 5.39 -21.47 11.84
CA PRO A 107 6.75 -21.53 11.31
C PRO A 107 6.74 -21.20 9.81
N ARG A 108 7.82 -20.55 9.33
CA ARG A 108 8.07 -20.39 7.90
C ARG A 108 8.40 -21.74 7.31
N ILE A 109 7.60 -22.20 6.36
CA ILE A 109 7.81 -23.48 5.66
C ILE A 109 7.97 -23.24 4.16
N ASP A 110 9.21 -23.33 3.69
CA ASP A 110 9.58 -23.26 2.28
C ASP A 110 10.72 -24.21 1.92
N VAL A 111 11.21 -24.14 0.68
CA VAL A 111 12.21 -25.07 0.13
C VAL A 111 13.55 -25.04 0.88
N GLU A 112 13.87 -23.96 1.61
CA GLU A 112 15.13 -23.86 2.35
C GLU A 112 15.07 -24.51 3.73
N LEU A 113 13.86 -24.69 4.30
CA LEU A 113 13.69 -25.20 5.66
C LEU A 113 14.40 -26.56 5.86
N ALA A 114 14.42 -27.40 4.84
CA ALA A 114 15.00 -28.72 4.91
C ALA A 114 16.53 -28.67 5.17
N ASP A 115 17.23 -27.69 4.60
CA ASP A 115 18.69 -27.56 4.66
C ASP A 115 19.16 -26.53 5.69
N ASN A 116 18.33 -25.52 5.97
CA ASN A 116 18.60 -24.43 6.92
C ASN A 116 17.52 -24.41 8.02
N ALA A 117 17.37 -25.52 8.72
CA ALA A 117 16.41 -25.63 9.81
C ALA A 117 16.91 -24.90 11.08
N PRO A 118 16.06 -24.13 11.78
CA PRO A 118 16.43 -23.50 13.05
C PRO A 118 16.77 -24.50 14.16
N PHE A 119 16.20 -25.70 14.08
CA PHE A 119 16.40 -26.77 15.05
C PHE A 119 16.83 -28.06 14.33
N PRO A 120 17.61 -28.93 14.98
CA PRO A 120 17.96 -30.24 14.44
C PRO A 120 16.72 -31.05 14.03
N TRP A 121 16.85 -31.80 12.95
CA TRP A 121 15.89 -32.85 12.58
C TRP A 121 16.12 -34.09 13.45
N PHE A 122 15.12 -34.98 13.49
CA PHE A 122 15.26 -36.26 14.17
C PHE A 122 16.15 -37.21 13.39
N THR A 123 16.79 -38.13 14.11
CA THR A 123 17.59 -39.21 13.52
C THR A 123 16.89 -40.55 13.75
N VAL A 124 16.71 -41.34 12.69
CA VAL A 124 16.29 -42.73 12.80
C VAL A 124 17.48 -43.62 12.49
N ARG A 125 17.77 -44.57 13.38
CA ARG A 125 18.87 -45.53 13.27
C ARG A 125 18.36 -46.96 13.07
N ASP A 126 19.20 -47.82 12.51
CA ASP A 126 18.97 -49.25 12.44
C ASP A 126 19.33 -49.95 13.77
N GLY A 127 19.04 -51.25 13.87
CA GLY A 127 19.38 -52.06 15.05
C GLY A 127 20.87 -52.24 15.32
N GLU A 128 21.76 -51.85 14.40
CA GLU A 128 23.21 -51.83 14.59
C GLU A 128 23.74 -50.44 15.00
N GLY A 129 22.87 -49.42 15.05
CA GLY A 129 23.20 -48.03 15.38
C GLY A 129 23.59 -47.17 14.17
N GLY A 130 23.53 -47.72 12.95
CA GLY A 130 23.74 -46.99 11.71
C GLY A 130 22.62 -45.99 11.45
N SER A 131 22.95 -44.79 10.95
CA SER A 131 21.93 -43.78 10.58
C SER A 131 21.17 -44.22 9.33
N ILE A 132 19.85 -44.37 9.46
CA ILE A 132 18.93 -44.58 8.33
C ILE A 132 18.60 -43.23 7.69
N SER A 133 18.35 -42.21 8.51
CA SER A 133 18.08 -40.83 8.09
C SER A 133 18.24 -39.88 9.27
N ASP A 134 18.93 -38.76 9.05
CA ASP A 134 19.10 -37.62 9.97
C ASP A 134 18.20 -36.43 9.62
N ARG A 135 17.30 -36.60 8.66
CA ARG A 135 16.37 -35.57 8.14
C ARG A 135 14.92 -35.90 8.43
N VAL A 136 14.65 -36.48 9.60
CA VAL A 136 13.31 -36.95 9.98
C VAL A 136 12.50 -35.83 10.61
N ALA A 137 11.32 -35.58 10.02
CA ALA A 137 10.38 -34.56 10.46
C ALA A 137 9.36 -35.10 11.46
N VAL A 138 8.95 -36.36 11.29
CA VAL A 138 7.96 -37.05 12.12
C VAL A 138 8.32 -38.52 12.25
N VAL A 139 8.11 -39.09 13.44
CA VAL A 139 8.12 -40.53 13.69
C VAL A 139 6.76 -40.97 14.21
N LEU A 140 6.22 -42.05 13.64
CA LEU A 140 5.00 -42.71 14.09
C LEU A 140 5.37 -44.09 14.62
N VAL A 141 5.03 -44.39 15.87
CA VAL A 141 5.41 -45.64 16.54
C VAL A 141 4.16 -46.44 16.94
N ALA A 142 4.18 -47.72 16.63
CA ALA A 142 3.22 -48.71 17.10
C ALA A 142 3.86 -49.45 18.29
N PRO A 143 3.30 -49.32 19.51
CA PRO A 143 3.91 -49.83 20.75
C PRO A 143 3.77 -51.34 20.96
N GLY A 144 3.00 -52.03 20.10
CA GLY A 144 2.83 -53.47 20.21
C GLY A 144 2.20 -53.93 21.53
N GLU A 145 2.39 -55.21 21.82
CA GLU A 145 1.96 -55.82 23.09
C GLU A 145 2.83 -55.31 24.24
N ALA A 146 2.28 -55.22 25.46
CA ALA A 146 3.07 -54.82 26.62
C ALA A 146 4.26 -55.76 26.82
N SER A 147 5.47 -55.19 26.94
CA SER A 147 6.73 -55.91 27.05
C SER A 147 7.48 -55.52 28.34
N GLY A 148 8.28 -56.44 28.91
CA GLY A 148 9.12 -56.15 30.06
C GLY A 148 8.38 -55.62 31.31
N GLU A 149 8.78 -54.43 31.78
CA GLU A 149 8.25 -53.75 32.98
C GLU A 149 7.17 -52.70 32.66
N GLN A 150 6.66 -52.64 31.42
CA GLN A 150 5.65 -51.68 31.01
C GLN A 150 4.35 -51.81 31.83
N ASP A 151 3.91 -50.73 32.48
CA ASP A 151 2.61 -50.67 33.18
C ASP A 151 1.65 -49.70 32.49
N ARG A 152 0.73 -50.29 31.71
CA ARG A 152 -0.30 -49.55 30.97
C ARG A 152 -1.61 -49.35 31.77
N SER A 153 -1.66 -49.75 33.04
CA SER A 153 -2.91 -49.79 33.83
C SER A 153 -3.36 -48.42 34.39
N GLY A 154 -2.49 -47.41 34.36
CA GLY A 154 -2.81 -46.04 34.76
C GLY A 154 -3.81 -45.33 33.81
N GLY A 155 -4.38 -44.22 34.26
CA GLY A 155 -5.36 -43.46 33.46
C GLY A 155 -4.77 -42.82 32.19
N ALA A 156 -3.52 -42.36 32.25
CA ALA A 156 -2.76 -41.81 31.12
C ALA A 156 -1.25 -42.07 31.29
N PRO A 157 -0.79 -43.33 31.18
CA PRO A 157 0.62 -43.68 31.39
C PRO A 157 1.53 -42.98 30.35
N GLY A 158 2.75 -42.62 30.75
CA GLY A 158 3.72 -41.96 29.88
C GLY A 158 4.27 -42.85 28.76
N ALA A 159 5.03 -42.26 27.84
CA ALA A 159 5.59 -42.96 26.67
C ALA A 159 6.46 -44.16 27.05
N GLU A 160 7.20 -44.04 28.15
CA GLU A 160 8.05 -45.08 28.72
C GLU A 160 7.30 -46.34 29.15
N ASN A 161 5.99 -46.26 29.35
CA ASN A 161 5.13 -47.41 29.66
C ASN A 161 4.53 -48.10 28.43
N TYR A 162 4.89 -47.64 27.22
CA TYR A 162 4.41 -48.19 25.96
C TYR A 162 5.53 -48.48 24.96
N LEU A 163 6.57 -47.65 24.92
CA LEU A 163 7.62 -47.70 23.92
C LEU A 163 8.90 -48.28 24.53
N ASP A 164 9.58 -49.10 23.75
CA ASP A 164 10.70 -49.93 24.19
C ASP A 164 12.06 -49.24 24.03
N ILE A 165 13.04 -49.73 24.79
CA ILE A 165 14.46 -49.41 24.62
C ILE A 165 15.14 -50.58 23.91
N HIS A 166 15.75 -50.31 22.76
CA HIS A 166 16.48 -51.33 22.02
C HIS A 166 17.82 -51.61 22.70
N ALA A 167 17.98 -52.83 23.24
CA ALA A 167 19.15 -53.19 24.05
C ALA A 167 20.49 -53.08 23.29
N GLY A 168 20.49 -53.30 21.96
CA GLY A 168 21.72 -53.25 21.15
C GLY A 168 22.27 -51.84 20.93
N THR A 169 21.39 -50.83 20.88
CA THR A 169 21.77 -49.43 20.61
C THR A 169 21.65 -48.54 21.84
N GLY A 170 20.86 -48.94 22.84
CA GLY A 170 20.54 -48.14 24.02
C GLY A 170 19.50 -47.03 23.78
N ILE A 171 18.97 -46.93 22.55
CA ILE A 171 18.01 -45.89 22.16
C ILE A 171 16.60 -46.31 22.54
N GLY A 172 15.88 -45.42 23.24
CA GLY A 172 14.47 -45.59 23.60
C GLY A 172 13.55 -44.85 22.65
N ASN A 173 12.58 -45.54 22.04
CA ASN A 173 11.58 -44.87 21.19
C ASN A 173 10.59 -44.02 22.00
N GLY A 174 10.50 -44.25 23.31
CA GLY A 174 9.73 -43.43 24.25
C GLY A 174 10.53 -42.36 24.97
N ASP A 175 11.83 -42.27 24.67
CA ASP A 175 12.67 -41.23 25.26
C ASP A 175 12.36 -39.90 24.57
N SER A 176 11.79 -38.96 25.32
CA SER A 176 11.94 -37.55 25.01
C SER A 176 12.88 -37.07 26.09
N ASP A 177 14.16 -36.98 25.75
CA ASP A 177 15.31 -37.07 26.65
C ASP A 177 15.35 -36.08 27.84
N GLY A 178 14.40 -35.14 27.92
CA GLY A 178 14.30 -34.14 28.97
C GLY A 178 15.55 -33.25 29.06
N CYS A 179 16.46 -33.33 28.08
CA CYS A 179 17.69 -32.57 28.05
C CYS A 179 17.38 -31.19 27.46
N PHE A 180 17.43 -30.17 28.30
CA PHE A 180 17.64 -28.80 27.82
C PHE A 180 18.99 -28.77 27.11
N ASP A 181 18.97 -28.36 25.84
CA ASP A 181 20.02 -28.10 24.84
C ASP A 181 21.36 -27.44 25.29
N ASN A 182 21.69 -27.38 26.58
CA ASN A 182 22.84 -26.66 27.12
C ASN A 182 23.60 -27.36 28.28
N ARG A 183 23.56 -28.70 28.42
CA ARG A 183 24.42 -29.43 29.40
C ARG A 183 25.31 -30.51 28.77
N ALA A 184 26.60 -30.43 29.09
CA ALA A 184 27.60 -31.45 28.77
C ALA A 184 27.31 -32.75 29.56
N GLY A 185 26.81 -33.75 28.85
CA GLY A 185 26.32 -35.03 29.38
C GLY A 185 25.31 -35.70 28.45
N CYS A 186 24.59 -34.91 27.65
CA CYS A 186 23.84 -35.33 26.46
C CYS A 186 24.73 -34.96 25.25
N GLY A 187 25.60 -35.87 24.82
CA GLY A 187 26.61 -35.61 23.80
C GLY A 187 26.07 -35.86 22.40
N GLY A 188 25.45 -34.86 21.77
CA GLY A 188 25.12 -34.91 20.35
C GLY A 188 24.76 -33.54 19.77
N SER A 189 25.31 -33.25 18.59
CA SER A 189 24.83 -32.25 17.61
C SER A 189 23.56 -32.70 16.89
N ASP A 190 23.01 -33.83 17.30
CA ASP A 190 22.06 -34.64 16.57
C ASP A 190 20.74 -34.57 17.37
N GLY A 191 19.60 -34.27 16.72
CA GLY A 191 18.31 -34.17 17.40
C GLY A 191 17.83 -35.50 18.01
N GLU A 192 16.58 -35.55 18.49
CA GLU A 192 15.99 -36.77 19.09
C GLU A 192 16.19 -38.00 18.19
N GLU A 193 16.56 -39.12 18.81
CA GLU A 193 16.92 -40.37 18.12
C GLU A 193 15.85 -41.46 18.30
N PHE A 194 15.58 -42.20 17.22
CA PHE A 194 14.66 -43.33 17.21
C PHE A 194 15.31 -44.55 16.56
N VAL A 195 14.87 -45.75 16.91
CA VAL A 195 15.46 -47.00 16.41
C VAL A 195 14.44 -47.87 15.68
N LEU A 196 14.80 -48.28 14.47
CA LEU A 196 14.10 -49.27 13.67
C LEU A 196 14.90 -50.57 13.68
N ALA A 197 14.52 -51.50 14.55
CA ALA A 197 15.16 -52.80 14.71
C ALA A 197 14.15 -53.96 14.54
N ASP A 198 14.68 -55.16 14.35
CA ASP A 198 13.86 -56.38 14.39
C ASP A 198 13.33 -56.62 15.81
N ALA A 199 12.11 -57.17 15.89
CA ALA A 199 11.49 -57.43 17.18
C ALA A 199 12.15 -58.60 17.92
N ASP A 200 12.32 -58.45 19.23
CA ASP A 200 12.81 -59.48 20.15
C ASP A 200 11.93 -59.55 21.43
N SER A 201 12.44 -60.18 22.50
CA SER A 201 11.71 -60.36 23.75
C SER A 201 11.50 -59.10 24.59
N VAL A 202 12.24 -58.02 24.32
CA VAL A 202 12.23 -56.75 25.08
C VAL A 202 12.05 -55.52 24.17
N PHE A 203 12.06 -55.70 22.85
CA PHE A 203 11.81 -54.66 21.86
C PHE A 203 10.82 -55.17 20.80
N ASN A 204 9.61 -54.61 20.76
CA ASN A 204 8.59 -54.97 19.79
C ASN A 204 7.96 -53.76 19.06
N ASP A 205 8.40 -52.55 19.40
CA ASP A 205 8.06 -51.32 18.70
C ASP A 205 8.26 -51.42 17.19
N ARG A 206 7.30 -50.87 16.45
CA ARG A 206 7.43 -50.69 14.99
C ARG A 206 7.18 -49.26 14.64
N LEU A 207 8.08 -48.66 13.86
CA LEU A 207 7.93 -47.28 13.43
C LEU A 207 7.87 -47.12 11.91
N VAL A 208 7.24 -46.03 11.49
CA VAL A 208 7.44 -45.42 10.18
C VAL A 208 7.71 -43.94 10.39
N PHE A 209 8.45 -43.32 9.50
CA PHE A 209 8.80 -41.91 9.63
C PHE A 209 8.51 -41.14 8.33
N ILE A 210 8.38 -39.82 8.46
CA ILE A 210 8.28 -38.86 7.36
C ILE A 210 9.57 -38.04 7.41
N THR A 211 10.33 -38.01 6.32
CA THR A 211 11.47 -37.09 6.21
C THR A 211 10.97 -35.70 5.82
N VAL A 212 11.71 -34.65 6.18
CA VAL A 212 11.40 -33.29 5.71
C VAL A 212 11.39 -33.23 4.18
N ASP A 213 12.27 -34.00 3.52
CA ASP A 213 12.33 -34.07 2.05
C ASP A 213 11.06 -34.67 1.42
N GLU A 214 10.49 -35.70 2.05
CA GLU A 214 9.22 -36.30 1.62
C GLU A 214 8.06 -35.31 1.78
N LEU A 215 8.03 -34.60 2.91
CA LEU A 215 7.01 -33.60 3.21
C LEU A 215 7.08 -32.41 2.24
N MET A 216 8.25 -31.79 2.12
CA MET A 216 8.46 -30.62 1.27
C MET A 216 8.15 -30.90 -0.19
N MET A 217 8.42 -32.13 -0.65
CA MET A 217 8.00 -32.58 -1.96
C MET A 217 6.48 -32.49 -2.18
N LYS A 218 5.66 -32.74 -1.16
CA LYS A 218 4.20 -32.63 -1.28
C LYS A 218 3.73 -31.18 -1.11
N VAL A 219 4.36 -30.43 -0.21
CA VAL A 219 4.08 -28.99 0.01
C VAL A 219 4.37 -28.19 -1.25
N GLU A 220 5.54 -28.37 -1.86
CA GLU A 220 5.93 -27.71 -3.11
C GLU A 220 4.94 -28.03 -4.25
N ARG A 221 4.43 -29.27 -4.31
CA ARG A 221 3.39 -29.63 -5.28
C ARG A 221 2.07 -28.88 -5.02
N ARG A 222 1.71 -28.67 -3.75
CA ARG A 222 0.55 -27.85 -3.38
C ARG A 222 0.76 -26.41 -3.82
N VAL A 223 1.93 -25.83 -3.54
CA VAL A 223 2.30 -24.47 -3.96
C VAL A 223 2.18 -24.31 -5.48
N LEU A 224 2.77 -25.22 -6.24
CA LEU A 224 2.68 -25.19 -7.71
C LEU A 224 1.24 -25.29 -8.23
N ASN A 225 0.35 -26.02 -7.55
CA ASN A 225 -1.06 -26.09 -7.94
C ASN A 225 -1.85 -24.82 -7.59
N GLU A 226 -1.53 -24.16 -6.48
CA GLU A 226 -2.13 -22.87 -6.11
C GLU A 226 -1.71 -21.77 -7.08
N VAL A 227 -0.44 -21.81 -7.51
CA VAL A 227 0.09 -20.85 -8.47
C VAL A 227 -0.48 -21.09 -9.87
N ASP A 228 -0.58 -22.35 -10.29
CA ASP A 228 -1.32 -22.76 -11.50
C ASP A 228 -2.75 -22.20 -11.50
N GLN A 229 -3.52 -22.45 -10.43
CA GLN A 229 -4.88 -21.97 -10.31
C GLN A 229 -4.99 -20.43 -10.33
N ALA A 230 -4.12 -19.72 -9.62
CA ALA A 230 -4.13 -18.26 -9.60
C ALA A 230 -3.86 -17.67 -10.99
N LEU A 231 -2.88 -18.23 -11.72
CA LEU A 231 -2.51 -17.80 -13.07
C LEU A 231 -3.55 -18.17 -14.12
N ASP A 232 -4.17 -19.32 -13.99
CA ASP A 232 -5.25 -19.76 -14.88
C ASP A 232 -6.48 -18.85 -14.74
N ASN A 233 -6.94 -18.61 -13.50
CA ASN A 233 -8.02 -17.65 -13.21
C ASN A 233 -7.72 -16.25 -13.77
N TYR A 234 -6.46 -15.80 -13.65
CA TYR A 234 -6.04 -14.53 -14.22
C TYR A 234 -6.17 -14.50 -15.74
N ARG A 235 -5.74 -15.56 -16.40
CA ARG A 235 -5.80 -15.67 -17.85
C ARG A 235 -7.24 -15.80 -18.36
N GLU A 236 -8.08 -16.57 -17.68
CA GLU A 236 -9.51 -16.67 -18.01
C GLU A 236 -10.20 -15.29 -17.97
N THR A 237 -9.80 -14.43 -17.03
CA THR A 237 -10.40 -13.10 -16.86
C THR A 237 -9.81 -12.03 -17.79
N SER A 238 -8.50 -12.08 -18.07
CA SER A 238 -7.80 -11.04 -18.84
C SER A 238 -7.51 -11.43 -20.30
N GLY A 239 -7.64 -12.72 -20.65
CA GLY A 239 -7.31 -13.29 -21.97
C GLY A 239 -5.82 -13.56 -22.20
N VAL A 240 -4.93 -13.19 -21.27
CA VAL A 240 -3.47 -13.33 -21.36
C VAL A 240 -2.88 -13.65 -19.99
N TYR A 241 -1.65 -14.13 -19.92
CA TYR A 241 -0.91 -14.22 -18.65
C TYR A 241 -0.34 -12.85 -18.25
N PRO A 242 -0.06 -12.59 -16.96
CA PRO A 242 0.53 -11.33 -16.53
C PRO A 242 1.94 -11.15 -17.11
N TRP A 243 2.42 -9.91 -17.17
CA TRP A 243 3.84 -9.68 -17.44
C TRP A 243 4.68 -10.27 -16.29
N MET A 244 5.74 -10.99 -16.65
CA MET A 244 6.60 -11.68 -15.69
C MET A 244 7.60 -10.71 -15.07
N SER A 245 7.84 -10.84 -13.76
CA SER A 245 9.03 -10.27 -13.14
C SER A 245 10.27 -11.00 -13.66
N PRO A 246 11.35 -10.32 -14.05
CA PRO A 246 12.56 -11.02 -14.47
C PRO A 246 13.19 -11.80 -13.31
N PHE A 247 13.89 -12.87 -13.65
CA PHE A 247 14.45 -13.87 -12.73
C PHE A 247 15.40 -13.25 -11.69
N ALA A 248 16.34 -12.43 -12.18
CA ALA A 248 17.20 -11.61 -11.36
C ALA A 248 17.71 -10.49 -12.27
N TYR A 249 17.72 -9.28 -11.73
CA TYR A 249 18.48 -8.18 -12.30
C TYR A 249 19.96 -8.36 -11.95
N PRO A 250 20.92 -7.82 -12.74
CA PRO A 250 22.33 -7.79 -12.35
C PRO A 250 22.45 -7.27 -10.92
N ALA A 251 23.01 -8.08 -10.00
CA ALA A 251 23.16 -7.85 -8.55
C ALA A 251 22.47 -6.60 -7.95
N THR A 252 21.15 -6.45 -8.13
CA THR A 252 20.47 -5.19 -7.74
C THR A 252 20.31 -5.06 -6.24
N MET A 253 20.44 -6.17 -5.51
CA MET A 253 20.18 -6.22 -4.07
C MET A 253 21.16 -7.14 -3.34
N VAL A 254 21.64 -6.68 -2.18
CA VAL A 254 22.41 -7.47 -1.21
C VAL A 254 21.53 -7.68 0.00
N SER A 255 21.33 -8.93 0.43
CA SER A 255 20.51 -9.23 1.59
C SER A 255 21.26 -10.06 2.61
N GLY A 256 20.83 -9.95 3.87
CA GLY A 256 21.45 -10.66 4.98
C GLY A 256 20.69 -10.49 6.28
N ARG A 257 21.37 -10.85 7.37
CA ARG A 257 20.85 -10.74 8.74
C ARG A 257 21.88 -10.03 9.59
N VAL A 258 21.42 -9.18 10.48
CA VAL A 258 22.28 -8.58 11.51
C VAL A 258 22.90 -9.72 12.34
N THR A 259 24.20 -9.68 12.59
CA THR A 259 24.89 -10.70 13.41
C THR A 259 25.41 -10.14 14.72
N GLU A 260 25.38 -8.82 14.90
CA GLU A 260 25.88 -8.13 16.09
C GLU A 260 25.09 -6.83 16.33
N ASN A 261 24.75 -6.56 17.60
CA ASN A 261 24.12 -5.30 18.00
C ASN A 261 25.16 -4.18 18.02
N ALA A 262 24.93 -3.12 17.26
CA ALA A 262 25.72 -1.91 17.36
C ALA A 262 25.34 -1.07 18.59
N GLU A 263 26.24 -0.18 19.02
CA GLU A 263 25.92 0.81 20.08
C GLU A 263 24.76 1.74 19.68
N ASP A 264 24.61 2.04 18.38
CA ASP A 264 23.48 2.77 17.79
C ASP A 264 22.86 1.93 16.66
N ALA A 265 22.04 0.94 17.02
CA ALA A 265 21.37 0.03 16.09
C ALA A 265 20.36 0.73 15.16
N ALA A 266 19.93 1.96 15.46
CA ALA A 266 19.12 2.77 14.54
C ALA A 266 19.94 3.33 13.37
N ARG A 267 21.28 3.31 13.48
CA ARG A 267 22.19 3.90 12.50
C ARG A 267 23.33 3.00 12.07
N THR A 268 23.50 1.84 12.66
CA THR A 268 24.64 0.98 12.36
C THR A 268 24.17 -0.44 12.21
N LEU A 269 24.56 -1.06 11.10
CA LEU A 269 24.30 -2.44 10.80
C LEU A 269 25.63 -3.19 10.80
N ILE A 270 25.67 -4.30 11.53
CA ILE A 270 26.85 -5.18 11.59
C ILE A 270 26.42 -6.59 11.16
N ASP A 271 27.05 -7.08 10.10
CA ASP A 271 26.93 -8.46 9.61
C ASP A 271 28.35 -9.02 9.41
N GLY A 272 28.77 -9.84 10.37
CA GLY A 272 30.08 -10.47 10.41
C GLY A 272 30.30 -11.51 9.30
N ASN A 273 29.21 -11.98 8.68
CA ASN A 273 29.22 -12.93 7.58
C ASN A 273 29.19 -12.25 6.21
N ALA A 274 28.91 -10.94 6.16
CA ALA A 274 28.90 -10.17 4.92
C ALA A 274 30.29 -9.72 4.48
N ASP A 275 30.41 -9.47 3.18
CA ASP A 275 31.46 -8.63 2.60
C ASP A 275 30.79 -7.56 1.73
N PHE A 276 30.38 -6.45 2.36
CA PHE A 276 29.61 -5.38 1.70
C PHE A 276 30.40 -4.71 0.58
N ILE A 277 31.73 -4.59 0.73
CA ILE A 277 32.59 -3.99 -0.30
C ILE A 277 32.66 -4.91 -1.51
N ALA A 278 32.88 -6.22 -1.31
CA ALA A 278 32.88 -7.19 -2.40
C ALA A 278 31.50 -7.31 -3.07
N ALA A 279 30.42 -7.10 -2.31
CA ALA A 279 29.06 -7.08 -2.81
C ALA A 279 28.68 -5.77 -3.53
N GLY A 280 29.60 -4.81 -3.65
CA GLY A 280 29.40 -3.57 -4.40
C GLY A 280 28.61 -2.49 -3.65
N VAL A 281 28.43 -2.64 -2.34
CA VAL A 281 27.76 -1.65 -1.48
C VAL A 281 28.61 -0.39 -1.36
N ARG A 282 27.97 0.77 -1.42
CA ARG A 282 28.60 2.09 -1.43
C ARG A 282 27.76 3.10 -0.66
N ARG A 283 28.42 4.19 -0.27
CA ARG A 283 27.75 5.38 0.28
C ARG A 283 26.64 5.88 -0.65
N GLY A 284 25.54 6.32 -0.04
CA GLY A 284 24.38 6.94 -0.69
C GLY A 284 23.33 5.94 -1.17
N GLN A 285 23.65 4.64 -1.21
CA GLN A 285 22.67 3.59 -1.44
C GLN A 285 21.71 3.45 -0.26
N VAL A 286 20.54 2.87 -0.54
CA VAL A 286 19.48 2.64 0.43
C VAL A 286 19.57 1.23 0.99
N VAL A 287 19.49 1.11 2.31
CA VAL A 287 19.25 -0.15 3.01
C VAL A 287 17.84 -0.15 3.59
N ARG A 288 17.20 -1.32 3.60
CA ARG A 288 15.87 -1.57 4.11
C ARG A 288 15.93 -2.63 5.21
N ASN A 289 15.18 -2.46 6.28
CA ASN A 289 14.80 -3.54 7.18
C ASN A 289 13.59 -4.26 6.57
N VAL A 290 13.73 -5.55 6.31
CA VAL A 290 12.71 -6.37 5.62
C VAL A 290 11.52 -6.67 6.54
N GLY A 291 11.69 -6.60 7.86
CA GLY A 291 10.65 -6.92 8.83
C GLY A 291 9.53 -5.89 8.87
N ASP A 292 9.87 -4.61 8.79
CA ASP A 292 8.93 -3.50 8.98
C ASP A 292 8.93 -2.47 7.84
N GLY A 293 9.80 -2.67 6.83
CA GLY A 293 9.95 -1.78 5.70
C GLY A 293 10.65 -0.45 6.02
N SER A 294 11.27 -0.32 7.20
CA SER A 294 12.06 0.87 7.52
C SER A 294 13.26 0.97 6.58
N LYS A 295 13.63 2.19 6.21
CA LYS A 295 14.70 2.47 5.24
C LYS A 295 15.69 3.51 5.73
N GLY A 296 16.93 3.39 5.32
CA GLY A 296 18.03 4.26 5.70
C GLY A 296 19.01 4.48 4.57
N ILE A 297 19.70 5.63 4.61
CA ILE A 297 20.73 6.00 3.63
C ILE A 297 22.09 5.62 4.20
N ILE A 298 22.88 4.83 3.45
CA ILE A 298 24.23 4.43 3.83
C ILE A 298 25.16 5.64 3.78
N GLU A 299 25.75 6.01 4.91
CA GLU A 299 26.74 7.08 5.04
C GLU A 299 28.18 6.55 4.87
N SER A 300 28.48 5.40 5.45
CA SER A 300 29.79 4.74 5.30
C SER A 300 29.65 3.22 5.25
N VAL A 301 30.62 2.56 4.61
CA VAL A 301 30.64 1.11 4.43
C VAL A 301 32.04 0.57 4.73
N ASP A 302 32.08 -0.50 5.51
CA ASP A 302 33.20 -1.39 5.72
C ASP A 302 32.80 -2.80 5.22
N SER A 303 33.72 -3.77 5.21
CA SER A 303 33.39 -5.11 4.71
C SER A 303 32.28 -5.79 5.54
N ARG A 304 32.20 -5.53 6.85
CA ARG A 304 31.27 -6.22 7.79
C ARG A 304 30.27 -5.29 8.47
N SER A 305 30.35 -4.00 8.22
CA SER A 305 29.47 -3.03 8.85
C SER A 305 29.18 -1.87 7.92
N LEU A 306 28.04 -1.22 8.12
CA LEU A 306 27.71 0.04 7.47
C LEU A 306 27.10 0.99 8.50
N SER A 307 27.34 2.28 8.31
CA SER A 307 26.67 3.33 9.08
C SER A 307 25.68 4.05 8.19
N LEU A 308 24.57 4.47 8.77
CA LEU A 308 23.56 5.29 8.16
C LEU A 308 23.81 6.75 8.48
N THR A 309 23.23 7.62 7.66
CA THR A 309 23.20 9.06 7.95
C THR A 309 22.60 9.34 9.33
N SER A 310 22.78 10.56 9.84
CA SER A 310 22.20 11.01 11.13
C SER A 310 20.68 10.79 11.24
N GLU A 311 20.03 10.60 10.10
CA GLU A 311 18.61 10.34 9.96
C GLU A 311 18.19 8.92 10.39
N GLY A 312 19.10 7.94 10.35
CA GLY A 312 18.86 6.54 10.70
C GLY A 312 17.85 5.82 9.80
N LEU A 313 17.34 4.69 10.28
CA LEU A 313 16.17 4.04 9.70
C LEU A 313 14.90 4.87 9.94
N ARG A 314 14.01 4.90 8.95
CA ARG A 314 12.76 5.67 8.96
C ARG A 314 11.61 4.93 8.29
N HIS A 315 10.40 5.37 8.59
CA HIS A 315 9.13 4.96 7.95
C HIS A 315 8.60 3.56 8.28
N GLY A 316 9.36 2.74 9.00
CA GLY A 316 8.84 1.51 9.60
C GLY A 316 8.43 1.70 11.05
N GLU A 317 7.85 0.64 11.63
CA GLU A 317 7.43 0.63 13.04
C GLU A 317 8.60 0.42 14.00
N ASP A 318 9.62 -0.34 13.59
CA ASP A 318 10.83 -0.63 14.35
C ASP A 318 12.10 -0.19 13.59
N ASN A 319 12.51 1.06 13.84
CA ASN A 319 13.60 1.72 13.12
C ASN A 319 14.98 1.39 13.70
N ARG A 320 15.28 0.10 13.91
CA ARG A 320 16.58 -0.41 14.38
C ARG A 320 16.98 -1.68 13.64
N PHE A 321 18.25 -2.06 13.80
CA PHE A 321 18.87 -3.28 13.33
C PHE A 321 19.37 -4.09 14.53
N ASP A 322 18.49 -4.91 15.10
CA ASP A 322 18.75 -5.64 16.33
C ASP A 322 18.90 -7.15 16.11
N ILE A 323 19.76 -7.75 16.93
CA ILE A 323 19.63 -9.11 17.42
C ILE A 323 18.49 -9.09 18.43
N ASN A 324 17.32 -9.52 17.99
CA ASN A 324 16.13 -9.54 18.84
C ASN A 324 16.24 -10.57 19.98
N ARG A 325 16.97 -11.69 19.77
CA ARG A 325 17.23 -12.70 20.80
C ARG A 325 18.64 -13.31 20.73
N ILE A 326 19.42 -13.15 21.81
CA ILE A 326 20.77 -13.74 21.94
C ILE A 326 20.65 -15.27 21.88
N GLY A 327 21.23 -15.88 20.83
CA GLY A 327 21.25 -17.33 20.62
C GLY A 327 20.24 -17.86 19.59
N ASP A 328 19.40 -17.01 18.98
CA ASP A 328 18.49 -17.38 17.88
C ASP A 328 18.73 -16.46 16.66
N PRO A 329 19.61 -16.85 15.72
CA PRO A 329 19.96 -16.04 14.55
C PRO A 329 18.76 -15.76 13.62
N ASP A 330 17.68 -16.55 13.73
CA ASP A 330 16.50 -16.40 12.90
C ASP A 330 15.60 -15.24 13.33
N ASP A 331 15.74 -14.78 14.57
CA ASP A 331 15.04 -13.63 15.14
C ASP A 331 15.74 -12.31 14.81
N ASN A 332 16.99 -12.34 14.33
CA ASN A 332 17.72 -11.12 13.98
C ASN A 332 17.08 -10.38 12.81
N ASP A 333 17.13 -9.05 12.87
CA ASP A 333 16.62 -8.20 11.81
C ASP A 333 17.28 -8.53 10.47
N ARG A 334 16.44 -8.61 9.45
CA ARG A 334 16.84 -8.89 8.07
C ARG A 334 16.97 -7.59 7.32
N TYR A 335 17.95 -7.50 6.45
CA TYR A 335 18.17 -6.31 5.64
C TYR A 335 18.26 -6.63 4.15
N GLU A 336 17.92 -5.63 3.35
CA GLU A 336 18.10 -5.58 1.89
C GLU A 336 18.72 -4.23 1.49
N ILE A 337 19.84 -4.26 0.77
CA ILE A 337 20.56 -3.08 0.27
C ILE A 337 20.34 -3.00 -1.24
N LEU A 338 19.86 -1.86 -1.72
CA LEU A 338 19.54 -1.62 -3.13
C LEU A 338 20.78 -1.16 -3.91
N VAL A 339 21.66 -2.08 -4.31
CA VAL A 339 22.97 -1.72 -4.90
C VAL A 339 22.84 -1.00 -6.24
N ASP A 340 21.99 -1.48 -7.14
CA ASP A 340 21.84 -0.89 -8.47
C ASP A 340 20.49 -0.17 -8.67
N THR A 341 19.55 -0.23 -7.74
CA THR A 341 18.29 0.55 -7.83
C THR A 341 18.26 1.74 -6.88
N SER A 342 19.40 2.04 -6.23
CA SER A 342 19.60 3.29 -5.50
C SER A 342 21.00 3.85 -5.79
N GLY A 343 21.30 5.04 -5.28
CA GLY A 343 22.59 5.66 -5.51
C GLY A 343 22.66 7.10 -5.00
N MET A 344 23.71 7.80 -5.39
CA MET A 344 23.96 9.18 -5.00
C MET A 344 24.11 10.04 -6.25
N ALA A 345 23.35 11.13 -6.34
CA ALA A 345 23.47 12.08 -7.41
C ALA A 345 24.88 12.69 -7.43
N THR A 346 25.66 12.35 -8.46
CA THR A 346 27.00 12.94 -8.71
C THR A 346 26.93 14.33 -9.34
N ASN A 347 25.77 14.70 -9.86
CA ASN A 347 25.42 16.02 -10.32
C ASN A 347 23.89 16.10 -10.41
N GLY A 348 23.36 17.30 -10.36
CA GLY A 348 21.94 17.53 -10.54
C GLY A 348 21.66 19.01 -10.73
N SER A 349 20.42 19.35 -11.04
CA SER A 349 20.02 20.75 -11.18
C SER A 349 18.68 20.99 -10.50
N LEU A 350 18.43 22.26 -10.15
CA LEU A 350 17.10 22.76 -9.77
C LEU A 350 16.00 22.50 -10.83
N GLY A 351 16.35 21.95 -12.01
CA GLY A 351 15.49 21.72 -13.17
C GLY A 351 15.25 20.24 -13.51
N ASN A 352 15.14 19.37 -12.51
CA ASN A 352 14.67 17.97 -12.66
C ASN A 352 15.63 17.02 -13.33
N THR A 353 16.92 17.21 -13.13
CA THR A 353 17.92 16.29 -13.69
C THR A 353 18.60 15.55 -12.56
N LEU A 354 18.50 14.23 -12.56
CA LEU A 354 19.29 13.33 -11.74
C LEU A 354 20.45 12.81 -12.59
N ARG A 355 21.69 13.00 -12.17
CA ARG A 355 22.86 12.40 -12.82
C ARG A 355 23.75 11.67 -11.82
N ASP A 356 23.96 10.39 -12.04
CA ASP A 356 24.87 9.55 -11.25
C ASP A 356 25.88 8.86 -12.17
N ALA A 357 27.03 9.52 -12.35
CA ALA A 357 28.13 9.01 -13.13
C ALA A 357 29.00 7.99 -12.37
N SER A 358 28.67 7.69 -11.11
CA SER A 358 29.45 6.77 -10.26
C SER A 358 28.90 5.33 -10.27
N ARG A 359 27.75 5.13 -10.92
CA ARG A 359 27.09 3.83 -11.07
C ARG A 359 27.96 2.86 -11.84
N SER A 360 27.86 1.59 -11.45
CA SER A 360 28.53 0.50 -12.16
C SER A 360 27.74 0.04 -13.39
N VAL A 361 26.41 0.16 -13.35
CA VAL A 361 25.47 -0.12 -14.44
C VAL A 361 24.68 1.14 -14.78
N GLY A 362 24.63 1.50 -16.06
CA GLY A 362 23.85 2.65 -16.54
C GLY A 362 22.33 2.44 -16.37
N PHE A 363 21.57 3.52 -16.25
CA PHE A 363 20.11 3.49 -16.14
C PHE A 363 19.45 2.78 -17.33
N ASP A 364 19.94 2.98 -18.54
CA ASP A 364 19.49 2.30 -19.76
C ASP A 364 19.81 0.80 -19.78
N ALA A 365 20.96 0.39 -19.24
CA ALA A 365 21.36 -1.01 -19.12
C ALA A 365 20.62 -1.73 -17.98
N LEU A 366 20.21 -0.98 -16.96
CA LEU A 366 19.20 -1.46 -16.02
C LEU A 366 17.90 -1.63 -16.80
N GLY A 367 17.55 -0.68 -17.67
CA GLY A 367 16.37 -0.65 -18.54
C GLY A 367 15.34 0.40 -18.12
N ILE A 368 15.77 1.33 -17.25
CA ILE A 368 14.98 2.47 -16.79
C ILE A 368 14.59 3.31 -18.01
N GLY A 369 13.39 3.86 -18.01
CA GLY A 369 12.77 4.49 -19.16
C GLY A 369 11.80 5.60 -18.78
N VAL A 370 11.33 6.34 -19.80
CA VAL A 370 10.31 7.38 -19.61
C VAL A 370 9.02 6.77 -19.05
N GLY A 371 8.55 7.30 -17.93
CA GLY A 371 7.42 6.78 -17.18
C GLY A 371 7.82 6.35 -15.77
N ASP A 372 9.05 5.87 -15.60
CA ASP A 372 9.49 5.17 -14.41
C ASP A 372 9.56 6.06 -13.17
N MET A 373 9.18 5.52 -12.02
CA MET A 373 9.23 6.24 -10.76
C MET A 373 10.67 6.36 -10.20
N VAL A 374 11.01 7.55 -9.71
CA VAL A 374 12.26 7.82 -8.98
C VAL A 374 11.90 8.59 -7.71
N GLU A 375 12.47 8.18 -6.59
CA GLU A 375 12.39 8.85 -5.30
C GLU A 375 13.72 9.54 -5.00
N ASN A 376 13.68 10.81 -4.63
CA ASN A 376 14.76 11.46 -3.89
C ASN A 376 14.52 11.13 -2.42
N VAL A 377 15.37 10.25 -1.89
CA VAL A 377 15.19 9.69 -0.55
C VAL A 377 15.52 10.73 0.50
N GLY A 378 16.41 11.67 0.21
CA GLY A 378 16.85 12.70 1.15
C GLY A 378 15.76 13.72 1.51
N ASP A 379 14.86 14.04 0.57
CA ASP A 379 13.78 15.02 0.79
C ASP A 379 12.37 14.41 0.65
N GLU A 380 12.29 13.08 0.55
CA GLU A 380 11.08 12.26 0.36
C GLU A 380 10.25 12.64 -0.89
N THR A 381 10.85 13.36 -1.83
CA THR A 381 10.19 13.74 -3.08
C THR A 381 10.29 12.62 -4.11
N TYR A 382 9.39 12.63 -5.08
CA TYR A 382 9.31 11.57 -6.06
C TYR A 382 8.75 12.09 -7.38
N GLY A 383 9.18 11.48 -8.46
CA GLY A 383 8.83 11.88 -9.80
C GLY A 383 8.84 10.71 -10.76
N VAL A 384 8.48 11.00 -12.00
CA VAL A 384 8.55 10.07 -13.11
C VAL A 384 9.62 10.51 -14.09
N VAL A 385 10.35 9.58 -14.68
CA VAL A 385 11.29 9.84 -15.77
C VAL A 385 10.52 10.44 -16.94
N ALA A 386 10.88 11.66 -17.30
CA ALA A 386 10.38 12.41 -18.45
C ALA A 386 11.27 12.24 -19.69
N GLY A 387 12.52 11.81 -19.51
CA GLY A 387 13.50 11.64 -20.58
C GLY A 387 14.84 11.14 -20.06
N MET A 388 15.64 10.55 -20.94
CA MET A 388 16.97 9.99 -20.62
C MET A 388 17.99 10.50 -21.63
N PRO A 389 18.74 11.57 -21.29
CA PRO A 389 19.74 12.13 -22.20
C PRO A 389 20.90 11.17 -22.48
N ASP A 390 21.30 10.37 -21.49
CA ASP A 390 22.38 9.39 -21.58
C ASP A 390 22.20 8.28 -20.53
N SER A 391 23.10 7.29 -20.52
CA SER A 391 23.06 6.11 -19.64
C SER A 391 23.20 6.42 -18.15
N VAL A 392 23.51 7.64 -17.74
CA VAL A 392 23.75 8.01 -16.34
C VAL A 392 22.93 9.23 -15.90
N THR A 393 22.02 9.70 -16.75
CA THR A 393 21.24 10.92 -16.53
C THR A 393 19.75 10.68 -16.80
N LEU A 394 18.91 11.07 -15.85
CA LEU A 394 17.45 11.08 -15.97
C LEU A 394 16.96 12.53 -15.89
N THR A 395 16.00 12.87 -16.74
CA THR A 395 15.15 14.05 -16.54
C THR A 395 13.83 13.61 -15.95
N LEU A 396 13.35 14.29 -14.92
CA LEU A 396 12.25 13.86 -14.08
C LEU A 396 11.10 14.86 -14.12
N ARG A 397 9.91 14.40 -13.74
CA ARG A 397 8.75 15.25 -13.48
C ARG A 397 8.13 14.80 -12.18
N ARG A 398 8.09 15.71 -11.20
CA ARG A 398 7.56 15.40 -9.87
C ARG A 398 6.10 14.93 -9.94
N LEU A 399 5.77 13.93 -9.12
CA LEU A 399 4.39 13.54 -8.85
C LEU A 399 3.96 14.28 -7.57
N ALA A 400 2.84 15.01 -7.61
CA ALA A 400 2.21 15.68 -6.48
C ALA A 400 2.83 17.00 -5.90
N SER A 401 3.75 17.70 -6.58
CA SER A 401 3.94 19.15 -6.31
C SER A 401 4.33 19.92 -7.58
N ASP A 402 4.74 21.19 -7.44
CA ASP A 402 5.30 22.04 -8.50
C ASP A 402 6.15 21.27 -9.53
N GLU A 403 6.19 21.77 -10.76
CA GLU A 403 6.74 21.07 -11.94
C GLU A 403 8.21 20.64 -11.79
N THR A 404 8.84 20.89 -10.64
CA THR A 404 10.21 20.58 -10.35
C THR A 404 10.45 19.58 -9.21
N MET A 405 11.25 18.54 -9.49
CA MET A 405 11.86 17.64 -8.53
C MET A 405 13.36 17.90 -8.56
N ALA A 406 13.93 18.49 -7.51
CA ALA A 406 15.36 18.81 -7.50
C ALA A 406 16.19 17.61 -7.07
N PHE A 407 17.40 17.52 -7.64
CA PHE A 407 18.48 16.70 -7.11
C PHE A 407 19.69 17.62 -6.97
N ASP A 408 20.15 17.81 -5.74
CA ASP A 408 21.42 18.44 -5.47
C ASP A 408 22.56 17.41 -5.51
N LEU A 409 23.79 17.91 -5.66
CA LEU A 409 24.97 17.06 -5.57
C LEU A 409 25.02 16.38 -4.20
N GLY A 410 25.03 15.05 -4.18
CA GLY A 410 25.06 14.25 -2.96
C GLY A 410 23.69 13.74 -2.50
N ASP A 411 22.61 14.09 -3.18
CA ASP A 411 21.29 13.56 -2.87
C ASP A 411 21.22 12.06 -3.14
N SER A 412 20.71 11.31 -2.17
CA SER A 412 20.42 9.90 -2.34
C SER A 412 19.10 9.70 -3.04
N TYR A 413 19.08 8.73 -3.95
CA TYR A 413 17.88 8.39 -4.70
C TYR A 413 17.65 6.90 -4.73
N GLU A 414 16.40 6.55 -5.00
CA GLU A 414 15.92 5.19 -5.15
C GLU A 414 14.99 5.13 -6.36
N ILE A 415 14.98 3.98 -7.02
CA ILE A 415 14.08 3.67 -8.13
C ILE A 415 13.21 2.51 -7.64
N PRO A 416 12.00 2.80 -7.14
CA PRO A 416 11.02 1.77 -6.74
C PRO A 416 10.76 0.82 -7.92
N ARG A 417 10.50 -0.47 -7.62
CA ARG A 417 10.67 -1.60 -8.54
C ARG A 417 10.53 -1.31 -10.04
N PHE A 418 11.61 -1.66 -10.68
CA PHE A 418 12.00 -1.46 -12.05
C PHE A 418 11.60 -2.65 -12.96
N ASN A 419 11.39 -2.42 -14.26
CA ASN A 419 11.08 -3.38 -15.34
C ASN A 419 12.20 -3.43 -16.40
N GLY A 420 12.98 -4.50 -16.42
CA GLY A 420 14.19 -4.74 -17.24
C GLY A 420 14.07 -4.77 -18.75
N ILE A 421 12.86 -4.69 -19.30
CA ILE A 421 12.63 -5.03 -20.69
C ILE A 421 12.25 -3.76 -21.48
N PRO A 422 13.02 -3.38 -22.51
CA PRO A 422 12.68 -2.26 -23.39
C PRO A 422 11.25 -2.39 -23.94
N ASN A 423 10.43 -1.36 -23.75
CA ASN A 423 9.01 -1.25 -24.17
C ASN A 423 7.94 -1.91 -23.27
N THR A 424 8.27 -2.24 -22.03
CA THR A 424 7.32 -2.85 -21.09
C THR A 424 6.91 -1.82 -20.04
N ARG A 425 5.63 -1.42 -20.03
CA ARG A 425 5.11 -0.34 -19.17
C ARG A 425 5.04 -0.76 -17.70
N GLU A 426 5.24 0.21 -16.79
CA GLU A 426 4.91 0.12 -15.36
C GLU A 426 3.46 -0.36 -15.18
N GLY A 427 3.26 -1.23 -14.18
CA GLY A 427 1.93 -1.66 -13.76
C GLY A 427 1.48 -3.01 -14.30
N ALA A 428 2.34 -4.01 -14.28
CA ALA A 428 1.92 -5.38 -14.57
C ALA A 428 2.68 -6.44 -13.77
N LEU A 429 3.38 -6.02 -12.71
CA LEU A 429 4.05 -6.95 -11.82
C LEU A 429 3.11 -7.33 -10.68
N PRO A 430 2.98 -8.64 -10.39
CA PRO A 430 2.28 -9.07 -9.20
C PRO A 430 3.10 -8.64 -7.98
N LEU A 431 2.52 -7.74 -7.20
CA LEU A 431 2.93 -7.30 -5.85
C LEU A 431 4.09 -6.29 -5.81
N HIS A 432 3.76 -5.02 -5.62
CA HIS A 432 4.69 -4.05 -5.05
C HIS A 432 4.94 -4.43 -3.59
N ALA A 433 6.21 -4.53 -3.17
CA ALA A 433 6.51 -4.86 -1.77
C ALA A 433 6.02 -3.75 -0.82
N VAL A 434 5.86 -4.12 0.45
CA VAL A 434 5.71 -3.14 1.52
C VAL A 434 6.88 -2.14 1.46
N GLY A 435 6.55 -0.86 1.53
CA GLY A 435 7.49 0.26 1.38
C GLY A 435 7.66 0.75 -0.05
N GLU A 436 7.36 -0.04 -1.07
CA GLU A 436 7.57 0.34 -2.48
C GLU A 436 6.41 1.19 -3.00
N ARG A 437 6.76 2.35 -3.58
CA ARG A 437 5.80 3.21 -4.26
C ARG A 437 5.52 2.73 -5.67
N PHE A 438 4.27 2.87 -6.06
CA PHE A 438 3.78 2.61 -7.40
C PHE A 438 2.85 3.71 -7.86
N ARG A 439 2.84 3.93 -9.17
CA ARG A 439 1.96 4.89 -9.80
C ARG A 439 0.56 4.32 -9.92
N THR A 440 -0.46 5.11 -9.56
CA THR A 440 -1.85 4.65 -9.66
C THR A 440 -2.81 5.82 -9.70
N GLY A 441 -3.98 5.60 -10.32
CA GLY A 441 -5.12 6.50 -10.21
C GLY A 441 -5.97 6.06 -9.03
N PHE A 442 -6.60 7.00 -8.35
CA PHE A 442 -7.46 6.67 -7.23
C PHE A 442 -8.47 7.78 -6.96
N THR A 443 -9.57 7.42 -6.31
CA THR A 443 -10.67 8.32 -6.00
C THR A 443 -10.76 8.48 -4.49
N VAL A 444 -10.81 9.72 -4.00
CA VAL A 444 -10.84 10.06 -2.57
C VAL A 444 -12.21 10.62 -2.21
N ALA A 445 -12.80 10.07 -1.15
CA ALA A 445 -14.01 10.55 -0.48
C ALA A 445 -13.67 10.90 0.98
N TRP A 446 -14.31 11.90 1.58
CA TRP A 446 -14.01 12.27 2.97
C TRP A 446 -15.17 12.91 3.71
N LYS A 447 -15.10 12.81 5.04
CA LYS A 447 -15.95 13.50 6.01
C LYS A 447 -15.09 14.02 7.17
N ILE A 448 -14.82 15.33 7.19
CA ILE A 448 -13.90 16.00 8.12
C ILE A 448 -14.69 16.89 9.10
N PRO A 449 -14.50 16.73 10.43
CA PRO A 449 -15.16 17.56 11.45
C PRO A 449 -14.80 19.04 11.41
N ASP A 450 -15.63 19.82 12.10
CA ASP A 450 -15.44 21.26 12.32
C ASP A 450 -14.19 21.55 13.17
N GLY A 451 -13.52 22.67 12.88
CA GLY A 451 -12.36 23.14 13.67
C GLY A 451 -11.00 22.50 13.34
N VAL A 452 -10.93 21.57 12.37
CA VAL A 452 -9.69 20.88 11.97
C VAL A 452 -8.97 21.57 10.79
N MET A 453 -9.59 22.55 10.14
CA MET A 453 -9.03 23.23 8.96
C MET A 453 -8.24 24.48 9.33
N GLU A 454 -7.01 24.62 8.80
CA GLU A 454 -6.22 25.85 8.88
C GLU A 454 -6.21 26.54 7.51
N THR A 455 -6.74 27.76 7.45
CA THR A 455 -6.77 28.57 6.21
C THR A 455 -5.80 29.74 6.32
N THR A 456 -4.99 29.97 5.29
CA THR A 456 -4.14 31.17 5.23
C THR A 456 -4.96 32.41 4.84
N ARG A 457 -4.65 33.57 5.44
CA ARG A 457 -5.46 34.80 5.33
C ARG A 457 -5.11 35.64 4.09
N SER A 458 -5.51 35.21 2.90
CA SER A 458 -5.55 36.07 1.70
C SER A 458 -6.94 36.70 1.44
N VAL A 459 -7.96 36.16 2.12
CA VAL A 459 -9.38 36.53 2.01
C VAL A 459 -9.85 37.10 3.36
N ASN A 460 -10.64 38.17 3.34
CA ASN A 460 -11.25 38.72 4.57
C ASN A 460 -12.79 38.77 4.52
N ASN A 461 -13.39 38.07 3.56
CA ASN A 461 -14.82 37.77 3.54
C ASN A 461 -15.08 36.50 4.37
N VAL A 462 -15.68 36.66 5.56
CA VAL A 462 -15.99 35.54 6.48
C VAL A 462 -16.96 34.54 5.84
N GLY A 463 -18.03 35.01 5.19
CA GLY A 463 -19.01 34.13 4.56
C GLY A 463 -18.42 33.31 3.40
N TYR A 464 -17.46 33.88 2.66
CA TYR A 464 -16.72 33.13 1.63
C TYR A 464 -15.88 32.01 2.24
N LEU A 465 -15.17 32.30 3.34
CA LEU A 465 -14.33 31.33 4.04
C LEU A 465 -15.16 30.21 4.67
N GLU A 466 -16.30 30.53 5.28
CA GLU A 466 -17.22 29.54 5.85
C GLU A 466 -17.80 28.62 4.77
N SER A 467 -18.25 29.18 3.64
CA SER A 467 -18.70 28.41 2.47
C SER A 467 -17.61 27.51 1.90
N LEU A 468 -16.39 28.03 1.78
CA LEU A 468 -15.24 27.27 1.32
C LEU A 468 -14.96 26.11 2.28
N GLN A 469 -14.90 26.36 3.59
CA GLN A 469 -14.70 25.32 4.59
C GLN A 469 -15.80 24.26 4.54
N GLY A 470 -17.07 24.64 4.47
CA GLY A 470 -18.19 23.70 4.38
C GLY A 470 -18.08 22.80 3.13
N THR A 471 -17.68 23.38 2.01
CA THR A 471 -17.46 22.64 0.76
C THR A 471 -16.32 21.64 0.83
N LEU A 472 -15.26 21.99 1.56
CA LEU A 472 -14.08 21.15 1.70
C LEU A 472 -14.23 20.07 2.78
N ARG A 473 -15.26 20.13 3.64
CA ARG A 473 -15.44 19.17 4.74
C ARG A 473 -16.01 17.82 4.31
N CYS A 474 -16.75 17.76 3.22
CA CYS A 474 -17.37 16.52 2.77
C CYS A 474 -17.29 16.35 1.25
N SER A 475 -16.86 15.17 0.80
CA SER A 475 -17.04 14.67 -0.57
C SER A 475 -17.65 13.26 -0.49
N GLY A 476 -18.59 12.96 -1.40
CA GLY A 476 -19.44 11.78 -1.31
C GLY A 476 -18.69 10.46 -1.44
N MET A 477 -19.22 9.42 -0.80
CA MET A 477 -18.86 8.02 -1.02
C MET A 477 -19.87 7.43 -2.01
N GLU A 478 -19.56 7.42 -3.30
CA GLU A 478 -20.29 6.56 -4.23
C GLU A 478 -19.89 5.11 -3.95
N GLY A 479 -20.75 4.35 -3.28
CA GLY A 479 -20.63 2.90 -3.28
C GLY A 479 -21.01 2.37 -4.66
N GLU A 480 -20.14 1.56 -5.28
CA GLU A 480 -20.36 0.90 -6.59
C GLU A 480 -21.59 -0.02 -6.66
N MET A 481 -22.33 -0.20 -5.54
CA MET A 481 -23.53 -1.05 -5.46
C MET A 481 -24.81 -0.32 -5.03
N GLY A 482 -24.89 1.02 -5.11
CA GLY A 482 -26.15 1.74 -4.88
C GLY A 482 -26.74 1.66 -3.45
N ASN A 483 -26.08 0.97 -2.52
CA ASN A 483 -26.41 1.01 -1.10
C ASN A 483 -25.67 2.16 -0.43
N ARG A 484 -26.41 3.26 -0.20
CA ARG A 484 -26.01 4.35 0.71
C ARG A 484 -25.60 3.73 2.05
N MET A 485 -24.34 3.87 2.47
CA MET A 485 -24.02 3.71 3.89
C MET A 485 -24.86 4.74 4.65
N MET A 486 -25.80 4.24 5.43
CA MET A 486 -26.63 5.09 6.30
C MET A 486 -25.70 5.83 7.25
N ALA A 487 -25.85 7.15 7.28
CA ALA A 487 -25.23 7.99 8.29
C ALA A 487 -25.66 7.51 9.67
N HIS A 488 -24.75 6.88 10.42
CA HIS A 488 -24.88 6.82 11.87
C HIS A 488 -24.49 8.19 12.43
N GLY A 489 -25.48 8.92 12.94
CA GLY A 489 -25.31 10.14 13.72
C GLY A 489 -26.04 11.34 13.14
N GLU A 490 -27.20 11.64 13.71
CA GLU A 490 -27.92 12.91 13.55
C GLU A 490 -27.02 14.08 13.99
N ASN A 491 -27.05 15.18 13.21
CA ASN A 491 -26.38 16.48 13.41
C ASN A 491 -25.09 16.81 12.62
N GLY A 492 -24.79 16.12 11.52
CA GLY A 492 -23.68 16.51 10.62
C GLY A 492 -24.16 16.92 9.22
N ASN A 493 -23.96 18.19 8.84
CA ASN A 493 -24.40 18.85 7.59
C ASN A 493 -23.73 18.34 6.27
N CYS A 494 -23.30 17.08 6.18
CA CYS A 494 -22.74 16.53 4.93
C CYS A 494 -23.87 16.09 4.00
N ARG A 495 -24.17 16.86 2.94
CA ARG A 495 -24.99 16.36 1.83
C ARG A 495 -24.18 15.32 1.03
N VAL A 496 -24.78 14.16 0.81
CA VAL A 496 -24.19 12.95 0.17
C VAL A 496 -24.08 13.10 -1.36
N ASP A 497 -24.42 14.28 -1.88
CA ASP A 497 -24.64 14.51 -3.32
C ASP A 497 -23.39 15.09 -4.02
N ARG A 498 -22.28 15.27 -3.30
CA ARG A 498 -21.03 15.81 -3.85
C ARG A 498 -20.17 14.68 -4.41
N PRO A 499 -19.60 14.80 -5.62
CA PRO A 499 -18.75 13.76 -6.19
C PRO A 499 -17.46 13.60 -5.40
N SER A 500 -16.95 12.37 -5.32
CA SER A 500 -15.59 12.07 -4.87
C SER A 500 -14.55 12.74 -5.76
N VAL A 501 -13.33 12.90 -5.24
CA VAL A 501 -12.23 13.56 -5.96
C VAL A 501 -11.29 12.52 -6.55
N THR A 502 -11.23 12.45 -7.88
CA THR A 502 -10.37 11.51 -8.59
C THR A 502 -8.99 12.12 -8.88
N VAL A 503 -7.95 11.49 -8.35
CA VAL A 503 -6.56 11.68 -8.76
C VAL A 503 -6.31 10.83 -10.00
N PRO A 504 -5.98 11.44 -11.15
CA PRO A 504 -5.71 10.68 -12.35
C PRO A 504 -4.41 9.88 -12.18
N TRP A 505 -4.34 8.71 -12.82
CA TRP A 505 -3.14 7.85 -12.82
C TRP A 505 -1.85 8.60 -13.14
N ALA A 506 -1.95 9.64 -13.99
CA ALA A 506 -0.81 10.45 -14.36
C ALA A 506 -0.15 11.21 -13.19
N ASN A 507 -0.90 11.47 -12.11
CA ASN A 507 -0.56 12.36 -11.02
C ASN A 507 -0.71 11.72 -9.62
N GLY A 508 -0.95 10.41 -9.56
CA GLY A 508 -1.17 9.67 -8.32
C GLY A 508 -0.12 8.58 -8.12
N SER A 509 0.22 8.34 -6.85
CA SER A 509 1.07 7.23 -6.43
C SER A 509 0.65 6.71 -5.06
N CYS A 510 0.92 5.45 -4.77
CA CYS A 510 0.68 4.82 -3.49
C CYS A 510 1.83 3.91 -3.11
N SER A 511 2.04 3.64 -1.82
CA SER A 511 2.93 2.60 -1.30
C SER A 511 2.25 1.84 -0.17
N TRP A 512 2.28 0.51 -0.23
CA TRP A 512 1.84 -0.32 0.89
C TRP A 512 2.77 -0.08 2.09
N GLN A 513 2.23 0.07 3.29
CA GLN A 513 2.98 0.20 4.55
C GLN A 513 2.94 -1.11 5.35
N THR A 514 1.87 -1.88 5.16
CA THR A 514 1.74 -3.29 5.52
C THR A 514 0.86 -3.95 4.45
N SER A 515 0.51 -5.23 4.59
CA SER A 515 -0.48 -5.87 3.69
C SER A 515 -1.84 -5.14 3.66
N ASP A 516 -2.16 -4.45 4.76
CA ASP A 516 -3.47 -3.88 5.05
C ASP A 516 -3.38 -2.38 5.32
N SER A 517 -2.26 -1.71 5.03
CA SER A 517 -2.11 -0.26 5.21
C SER A 517 -1.43 0.33 3.98
N VAL A 518 -1.91 1.47 3.49
CA VAL A 518 -1.32 2.14 2.31
C VAL A 518 -1.16 3.62 2.56
N ARG A 519 -0.11 4.20 1.98
CA ARG A 519 0.13 5.64 1.89
C ARG A 519 0.00 6.08 0.44
N CYS A 520 -1.01 6.87 0.12
CA CYS A 520 -1.26 7.43 -1.20
C CYS A 520 -1.01 8.93 -1.24
N GLN A 521 -0.53 9.43 -2.37
CA GLN A 521 -0.32 10.84 -2.60
C GLN A 521 -0.62 11.21 -4.05
N GLY A 522 -1.16 12.40 -4.28
CA GLY A 522 -1.42 12.86 -5.64
C GLY A 522 -2.10 14.22 -5.76
N ARG A 523 -2.15 14.71 -6.99
CA ARG A 523 -2.70 16.03 -7.33
C ARG A 523 -3.79 15.96 -8.38
N THR A 524 -4.87 16.71 -8.17
CA THR A 524 -5.96 16.80 -9.15
C THR A 524 -6.68 18.14 -9.14
N ASP A 525 -7.37 18.41 -10.24
CA ASP A 525 -8.22 19.58 -10.39
C ASP A 525 -9.68 19.20 -10.21
N TRP A 526 -10.33 19.80 -9.23
CA TRP A 526 -11.78 19.66 -9.06
C TRP A 526 -12.48 20.92 -9.54
N ARG A 527 -13.54 20.73 -10.33
CA ARG A 527 -14.25 21.84 -10.98
C ARG A 527 -15.61 22.03 -10.32
N TRP A 528 -15.76 23.16 -9.64
CA TRP A 528 -17.05 23.61 -9.15
C TRP A 528 -17.39 24.97 -9.78
N TYR A 529 -18.60 25.11 -10.31
CA TYR A 529 -19.00 26.29 -11.06
C TYR A 529 -19.86 27.20 -10.19
N LEU A 530 -19.53 28.50 -10.20
CA LEU A 530 -20.45 29.56 -9.79
C LEU A 530 -21.33 29.94 -10.99
N ALA A 531 -21.99 28.94 -11.58
CA ALA A 531 -22.74 29.08 -12.81
C ALA A 531 -23.76 27.96 -12.91
N GLY A 532 -24.92 28.26 -13.48
CA GLY A 532 -25.99 27.29 -13.64
C GLY A 532 -26.97 27.71 -14.72
N THR A 533 -28.12 27.05 -14.72
CA THR A 533 -29.24 27.39 -15.57
C THR A 533 -30.41 27.72 -14.66
N VAL A 534 -31.09 28.83 -14.92
CA VAL A 534 -32.28 29.20 -14.17
C VAL A 534 -33.34 28.10 -14.34
N THR A 535 -33.79 27.49 -13.24
CA THR A 535 -34.83 26.46 -13.25
C THR A 535 -36.18 26.98 -12.78
N GLY A 536 -36.22 28.13 -12.08
CA GLY A 536 -37.45 28.73 -11.58
C GLY A 536 -37.43 30.25 -11.57
N ASN A 537 -38.63 30.84 -11.43
CA ASN A 537 -38.78 32.28 -11.23
C ASN A 537 -38.73 32.60 -9.74
N HIS A 538 -37.89 33.55 -9.33
CA HIS A 538 -37.91 34.03 -7.95
C HIS A 538 -39.19 34.86 -7.75
N GLY A 539 -39.98 34.56 -6.72
CA GLY A 539 -41.30 35.18 -6.44
C GLY A 539 -41.32 36.70 -6.20
N LEU A 540 -40.23 37.42 -6.51
CA LEU A 540 -40.05 38.87 -6.39
C LEU A 540 -39.92 39.60 -7.74
N GLY A 541 -40.16 38.95 -8.88
CA GLY A 541 -40.21 39.57 -10.22
C GLY A 541 -39.01 39.24 -11.12
N PRO A 542 -38.89 39.89 -12.31
CA PRO A 542 -37.98 39.48 -13.39
C PRO A 542 -36.48 39.66 -13.10
N MET A 543 -36.14 40.27 -11.96
CA MET A 543 -34.77 40.60 -11.53
C MET A 543 -34.18 39.55 -10.57
N GLY A 544 -34.93 38.48 -10.30
CA GLY A 544 -34.46 37.34 -9.53
C GLY A 544 -34.78 36.03 -10.21
N PHE A 545 -34.06 34.99 -9.83
CA PHE A 545 -34.24 33.65 -10.36
C PHE A 545 -34.01 32.59 -9.28
N GLU A 546 -34.51 31.39 -9.56
CA GLU A 546 -34.25 30.20 -8.77
C GLU A 546 -33.47 29.17 -9.60
N ASP A 547 -32.61 28.44 -8.91
CA ASP A 547 -31.94 27.26 -9.42
C ASP A 547 -32.05 26.18 -8.34
N SER A 548 -33.02 25.29 -8.53
CA SER A 548 -33.30 24.14 -7.67
C SER A 548 -32.10 23.21 -7.49
N ASP A 549 -31.15 23.25 -8.42
CA ASP A 549 -30.00 22.35 -8.46
C ASP A 549 -28.79 22.99 -7.76
N THR A 550 -28.93 24.21 -7.25
CA THR A 550 -27.86 25.01 -6.64
C THR A 550 -28.25 25.51 -5.24
N ASP A 551 -27.30 25.43 -4.30
CA ASP A 551 -27.38 26.15 -3.02
C ASP A 551 -26.45 27.38 -3.05
N PHE A 552 -27.00 28.58 -3.23
CA PHE A 552 -26.25 29.82 -3.35
C PHE A 552 -25.53 30.21 -2.05
N ARG A 553 -26.11 29.90 -0.89
CA ARG A 553 -25.46 30.21 0.40
C ARG A 553 -24.27 29.30 0.63
N GLU A 554 -24.39 28.01 0.32
CA GLU A 554 -23.26 27.08 0.35
C GLU A 554 -22.16 27.46 -0.65
N MET A 555 -22.50 28.11 -1.76
CA MET A 555 -21.53 28.68 -2.71
C MET A 555 -20.86 29.97 -2.21
N GLY A 556 -21.28 30.50 -1.06
CA GLY A 556 -20.71 31.70 -0.44
C GLY A 556 -21.25 32.99 -1.04
N VAL A 557 -22.36 32.90 -1.78
CA VAL A 557 -23.02 34.06 -2.38
C VAL A 557 -23.70 34.86 -1.28
N SER A 558 -23.54 36.18 -1.32
CA SER A 558 -24.07 37.13 -0.35
C SER A 558 -24.61 38.37 -1.03
N ALA A 559 -25.39 39.16 -0.30
CA ALA A 559 -25.78 40.49 -0.77
C ALA A 559 -24.54 41.35 -1.05
N GLY A 560 -24.56 42.08 -2.17
CA GLY A 560 -23.43 42.84 -2.70
C GLY A 560 -22.55 42.07 -3.69
N ASP A 561 -22.77 40.77 -3.90
CA ASP A 561 -22.16 40.02 -4.99
C ASP A 561 -22.83 40.33 -6.35
N VAL A 562 -22.29 39.84 -7.48
CA VAL A 562 -22.81 40.19 -8.81
C VAL A 562 -23.35 38.95 -9.52
N ALA A 563 -24.61 38.98 -9.94
CA ALA A 563 -25.18 38.00 -10.85
C ALA A 563 -25.02 38.47 -12.30
N LEU A 564 -24.61 37.55 -13.17
CA LEU A 564 -24.45 37.74 -14.61
C LEU A 564 -25.41 36.79 -15.33
N ASN A 565 -26.29 37.30 -16.17
CA ASN A 565 -26.99 36.50 -17.17
C ASN A 565 -26.09 36.38 -18.42
N VAL A 566 -25.49 35.22 -18.62
CA VAL A 566 -24.60 35.01 -19.77
C VAL A 566 -25.36 34.74 -21.07
N THR A 567 -26.67 34.48 -21.00
CA THR A 567 -27.52 34.33 -22.19
C THR A 567 -27.73 35.68 -22.88
N ASP A 568 -28.04 36.72 -22.11
CA ASP A 568 -28.46 38.02 -22.67
C ASP A 568 -27.45 39.16 -22.42
N GLY A 569 -26.43 38.91 -21.59
CA GLY A 569 -25.35 39.84 -21.25
C GLY A 569 -25.65 40.73 -20.04
N SER A 570 -26.83 40.61 -19.43
CA SER A 570 -27.22 41.48 -18.32
C SER A 570 -26.50 41.11 -17.03
N ARG A 571 -26.36 42.08 -16.14
CA ARG A 571 -25.76 41.88 -14.81
C ARG A 571 -26.45 42.73 -13.76
N GLY A 572 -26.41 42.28 -12.51
CA GLY A 572 -27.01 42.98 -11.39
C GLY A 572 -26.31 42.69 -10.08
N VAL A 573 -26.37 43.65 -9.15
CA VAL A 573 -25.86 43.44 -7.78
C VAL A 573 -26.92 42.72 -6.96
N ILE A 574 -26.53 41.66 -6.30
CA ILE A 574 -27.39 40.79 -5.50
C ILE A 574 -27.84 41.51 -4.24
N ARG A 575 -29.15 41.48 -3.99
CA ARG A 575 -29.81 42.06 -2.82
C ARG A 575 -30.21 40.99 -1.81
N LEU A 576 -30.73 39.88 -2.30
CA LEU A 576 -31.27 38.79 -1.48
C LEU A 576 -30.72 37.46 -1.99
N VAL A 577 -30.37 36.59 -1.03
CA VAL A 577 -29.91 35.23 -1.26
C VAL A 577 -30.68 34.28 -0.36
N THR A 578 -31.36 33.31 -0.96
CA THR A 578 -31.88 32.11 -0.32
C THR A 578 -31.03 30.93 -0.75
N ASP A 579 -31.32 29.74 -0.23
CA ASP A 579 -30.58 28.53 -0.58
C ASP A 579 -30.71 28.30 -2.10
N HIS A 580 -31.93 28.35 -2.66
CA HIS A 580 -32.18 28.11 -4.09
C HIS A 580 -32.47 29.35 -4.94
N GLY A 581 -32.30 30.56 -4.41
CA GLY A 581 -32.73 31.79 -5.08
C GLY A 581 -31.82 32.99 -4.89
N VAL A 582 -31.72 33.80 -5.94
CA VAL A 582 -30.99 35.07 -5.96
C VAL A 582 -31.90 36.15 -6.53
N ALA A 583 -31.92 37.33 -5.90
CA ALA A 583 -32.57 38.52 -6.45
C ALA A 583 -31.60 39.70 -6.50
N THR A 584 -31.58 40.41 -7.62
CA THR A 584 -30.76 41.62 -7.83
C THR A 584 -31.56 42.90 -7.57
N PHE A 585 -30.88 44.02 -7.32
CA PHE A 585 -31.54 45.34 -7.24
C PHE A 585 -32.12 45.76 -8.58
N GLN A 586 -31.30 45.65 -9.63
CA GLN A 586 -31.65 45.81 -11.04
C GLN A 586 -30.69 44.97 -11.89
N SER A 587 -31.13 44.60 -13.08
CA SER A 587 -30.30 43.99 -14.12
C SER A 587 -30.16 44.96 -15.30
N TYR A 588 -28.97 45.08 -15.87
CA TYR A 588 -28.69 46.05 -16.94
C TYR A 588 -27.55 45.58 -17.85
N GLY A 589 -27.39 46.24 -19.01
CA GLY A 589 -26.31 46.00 -19.97
C GLY A 589 -26.55 44.81 -20.91
N GLY A 590 -27.63 44.05 -20.71
CA GLY A 590 -28.05 42.96 -21.57
C GLY A 590 -29.16 43.35 -22.54
N THR A 591 -29.50 42.42 -23.41
CA THR A 591 -30.54 42.60 -24.43
C THR A 591 -31.96 42.57 -23.87
N ARG A 592 -32.20 41.89 -22.74
CA ARG A 592 -33.52 41.79 -22.08
C ARG A 592 -33.52 42.27 -20.64
N ASN A 593 -32.37 42.26 -19.97
CA ASN A 593 -32.21 42.73 -18.59
C ASN A 593 -33.14 42.01 -17.59
N ASP A 594 -33.43 40.74 -17.85
CA ASP A 594 -34.20 39.84 -16.99
C ASP A 594 -33.51 38.48 -16.87
N PHE A 595 -33.90 37.69 -15.86
CA PHE A 595 -33.51 36.28 -15.75
C PHE A 595 -34.74 35.40 -16.03
N ARG A 596 -34.66 34.51 -17.01
CA ARG A 596 -35.74 33.58 -17.37
C ARG A 596 -35.32 32.13 -17.20
N ILE A 597 -36.29 31.25 -16.96
CA ILE A 597 -36.09 29.80 -17.00
C ILE A 597 -35.37 29.40 -18.31
N GLY A 598 -34.28 28.65 -18.18
CA GLY A 598 -33.39 28.26 -19.27
C GLY A 598 -32.24 29.23 -19.56
N ASP A 599 -32.24 30.44 -18.98
CA ASP A 599 -31.09 31.33 -19.07
C ASP A 599 -29.92 30.76 -18.28
N ARG A 600 -28.71 30.90 -18.83
CA ARG A 600 -27.48 30.54 -18.15
C ARG A 600 -27.01 31.74 -17.35
N TYR A 601 -26.56 31.50 -16.13
CA TYR A 601 -26.04 32.55 -15.26
C TYR A 601 -24.63 32.24 -14.76
N ARG A 602 -23.94 33.28 -14.28
CA ARG A 602 -22.72 33.19 -13.46
C ARG A 602 -22.85 34.10 -12.25
N ILE A 603 -22.28 33.70 -11.12
CA ILE A 603 -22.18 34.55 -9.94
C ILE A 603 -20.74 34.93 -9.70
N ARG A 604 -20.49 36.21 -9.48
CA ARG A 604 -19.20 36.75 -9.04
C ARG A 604 -19.26 36.97 -7.54
N VAL A 605 -18.49 36.21 -6.78
CA VAL A 605 -18.46 36.30 -5.32
C VAL A 605 -17.25 37.11 -4.86
N ALA A 606 -17.44 38.09 -3.99
CA ALA A 606 -16.35 38.91 -3.46
C ALA A 606 -15.47 38.15 -2.47
N THR A 607 -14.17 38.35 -2.53
CA THR A 607 -13.19 37.73 -1.60
C THR A 607 -12.59 38.75 -0.63
N LYS A 608 -12.73 40.05 -0.96
CA LYS A 608 -12.27 41.14 -0.12
C LYS A 608 -13.45 42.02 0.29
N ILE A 609 -13.66 42.18 1.59
CA ILE A 609 -14.54 43.19 2.18
C ILE A 609 -13.65 44.30 2.73
N ILE A 610 -13.76 45.49 2.16
CA ILE A 610 -13.12 46.68 2.73
C ILE A 610 -14.04 47.16 3.86
N PRO A 611 -13.53 47.34 5.09
CA PRO A 611 -14.33 47.65 6.27
C PRO A 611 -15.26 48.86 6.07
N GLU A 612 -16.39 48.83 6.77
CA GLU A 612 -17.36 49.91 6.74
C GLU A 612 -16.74 51.25 7.16
N LYS A 613 -17.08 52.32 6.44
CA LYS A 613 -16.67 53.70 6.72
C LYS A 613 -17.85 54.66 6.61
N ASN A 614 -17.69 55.84 7.19
CA ASN A 614 -18.63 56.95 7.03
C ASN A 614 -18.14 57.85 5.91
N ALA A 615 -19.02 58.19 4.97
CA ALA A 615 -18.70 59.07 3.85
C ALA A 615 -18.43 60.50 4.34
N ASP A 616 -17.22 61.01 4.10
CA ASP A 616 -16.87 62.43 4.27
C ASP A 616 -17.11 63.20 2.97
N CYS A 617 -18.39 63.38 2.65
CA CYS A 617 -18.81 64.06 1.44
C CYS A 617 -18.43 65.54 1.47
N ALA A 618 -17.51 65.91 0.59
CA ALA A 618 -17.09 67.30 0.36
C ALA A 618 -17.18 67.65 -1.13
N ASP A 619 -17.42 68.93 -1.40
CA ASP A 619 -17.48 69.48 -2.76
C ASP A 619 -16.06 69.70 -3.30
N ILE A 620 -15.69 68.96 -4.35
CA ILE A 620 -14.36 69.05 -4.98
C ILE A 620 -14.46 69.80 -6.30
N ALA A 621 -13.69 70.87 -6.47
CA ALA A 621 -13.62 71.61 -7.73
C ALA A 621 -12.85 70.82 -8.82
N HIS A 622 -13.45 70.66 -10.00
CA HIS A 622 -12.83 69.97 -11.13
C HIS A 622 -13.32 70.53 -12.48
N GLY A 623 -12.40 70.97 -13.34
CA GLY A 623 -12.68 71.27 -14.76
C GLY A 623 -13.78 72.32 -15.02
N GLY A 624 -13.98 73.28 -14.11
CA GLY A 624 -15.03 74.31 -14.22
C GLY A 624 -16.38 73.94 -13.58
N GLY A 625 -16.49 72.77 -12.93
CA GLY A 625 -17.63 72.33 -12.12
C GLY A 625 -17.24 71.81 -10.75
N THR A 626 -18.22 71.29 -10.00
CA THR A 626 -18.05 70.72 -8.66
C THR A 626 -18.45 69.25 -8.68
N ILE A 627 -17.59 68.38 -8.14
CA ILE A 627 -17.88 66.96 -7.88
C ILE A 627 -18.42 66.87 -6.45
N THR A 628 -19.63 66.36 -6.29
CA THR A 628 -20.32 66.21 -5.00
C THR A 628 -20.78 64.76 -4.83
N CYS A 629 -21.00 64.31 -3.60
CA CYS A 629 -21.66 63.03 -3.39
C CYS A 629 -23.09 63.05 -3.96
N ASP A 630 -23.46 61.99 -4.69
CA ASP A 630 -24.80 61.81 -5.24
C ASP A 630 -25.09 60.32 -5.51
N ALA A 631 -26.08 60.03 -6.36
CA ALA A 631 -26.45 58.66 -6.78
C ALA A 631 -25.39 57.95 -7.64
N ARG A 632 -24.42 58.67 -8.19
CA ARG A 632 -23.40 58.15 -9.10
C ARG A 632 -21.98 58.46 -8.65
N THR A 633 -21.81 59.16 -7.54
CA THR A 633 -20.52 59.64 -7.08
C THR A 633 -20.45 59.53 -5.57
N LEU A 634 -19.38 58.90 -5.07
CA LEU A 634 -18.98 59.00 -3.67
C LEU A 634 -17.71 59.85 -3.60
N VAL A 635 -17.73 60.85 -2.73
CA VAL A 635 -16.56 61.62 -2.32
C VAL A 635 -16.32 61.36 -0.84
N ASP A 636 -15.15 60.84 -0.50
CA ASP A 636 -14.67 60.65 0.87
C ASP A 636 -13.23 61.14 0.94
N THR A 637 -13.03 62.37 1.39
CA THR A 637 -11.72 63.02 1.33
C THR A 637 -10.67 62.41 2.24
N GLY A 638 -11.08 61.58 3.21
CA GLY A 638 -10.20 60.80 4.07
C GLY A 638 -9.90 59.38 3.55
N ALA A 639 -10.44 59.00 2.39
CA ALA A 639 -10.24 57.69 1.80
C ALA A 639 -9.22 57.71 0.66
N HIS A 640 -8.35 56.70 0.63
CA HIS A 640 -7.46 56.42 -0.50
C HIS A 640 -7.94 55.14 -1.19
N PHE A 641 -8.96 55.23 -2.04
CA PHE A 641 -9.67 54.05 -2.54
C PHE A 641 -8.76 53.10 -3.35
N ARG A 642 -7.91 53.63 -4.22
CA ARG A 642 -6.95 52.82 -5.00
C ARG A 642 -5.94 52.10 -4.11
N GLU A 643 -5.40 52.78 -3.11
CA GLU A 643 -4.43 52.21 -2.17
C GLU A 643 -5.05 51.12 -1.30
N ASN A 644 -6.33 51.30 -0.94
CA ASN A 644 -7.13 50.27 -0.27
C ASN A 644 -7.54 49.11 -1.20
N GLY A 645 -7.17 49.17 -2.48
CA GLY A 645 -7.35 48.09 -3.46
C GLY A 645 -8.68 48.10 -4.20
N VAL A 646 -9.46 49.20 -4.12
CA VAL A 646 -10.70 49.37 -4.88
C VAL A 646 -10.39 49.52 -6.37
N ARG A 647 -11.19 48.88 -7.21
CA ARG A 647 -11.06 48.87 -8.67
C ARG A 647 -12.41 49.08 -9.35
N ALA A 648 -12.38 49.46 -10.62
CA ALA A 648 -13.56 49.41 -11.46
C ALA A 648 -14.11 47.97 -11.54
N GLY A 649 -15.42 47.82 -11.46
CA GLY A 649 -16.12 46.54 -11.37
C GLY A 649 -16.33 46.01 -9.95
N ASP A 650 -15.78 46.68 -8.92
CA ASP A 650 -16.10 46.40 -7.51
C ASP A 650 -17.52 46.87 -7.16
N THR A 651 -18.10 46.35 -6.07
CA THR A 651 -19.43 46.80 -5.62
C THR A 651 -19.32 47.62 -4.35
N ILE A 652 -20.19 48.62 -4.23
CA ILE A 652 -20.29 49.48 -3.06
C ILE A 652 -21.72 49.49 -2.55
N GLY A 653 -21.90 49.31 -1.24
CA GLY A 653 -23.20 49.34 -0.59
C GLY A 653 -23.34 50.54 0.33
N ASN A 654 -24.36 51.36 0.14
CA ASN A 654 -24.79 52.38 1.11
C ASN A 654 -25.65 51.68 2.17
N GLN A 655 -25.04 51.39 3.33
CA GLN A 655 -25.67 50.67 4.44
C GLN A 655 -26.74 51.52 5.16
N SER A 656 -26.64 52.85 5.09
CA SER A 656 -27.68 53.74 5.63
C SER A 656 -28.99 53.68 4.84
N LYS A 657 -28.91 53.33 3.54
CA LYS A 657 -30.06 53.36 2.62
C LYS A 657 -30.42 51.99 2.04
N GLY A 658 -29.66 50.94 2.37
CA GLY A 658 -29.91 49.58 1.89
C GLY A 658 -29.70 49.41 0.37
N TRP A 659 -28.85 50.23 -0.24
CA TRP A 659 -28.64 50.26 -1.70
C TRP A 659 -27.23 49.76 -2.07
N TRP A 660 -27.08 49.17 -3.26
CA TRP A 660 -25.79 48.76 -3.81
C TRP A 660 -25.59 49.24 -5.25
N GLY A 661 -24.34 49.55 -5.59
CA GLY A 661 -23.90 49.94 -6.94
C GLY A 661 -22.60 49.27 -7.36
N ILE A 662 -22.25 49.44 -8.64
CA ILE A 662 -20.98 49.00 -9.21
C ILE A 662 -20.08 50.22 -9.43
N VAL A 663 -18.83 50.13 -9.00
CA VAL A 663 -17.80 51.14 -9.24
C VAL A 663 -17.43 51.12 -10.71
N ARG A 664 -17.71 52.21 -11.42
CA ARG A 664 -17.30 52.42 -12.81
C ARG A 664 -15.84 52.83 -12.90
N GLU A 665 -15.44 53.75 -12.02
CA GLU A 665 -14.11 54.35 -12.04
C GLU A 665 -13.67 54.77 -10.62
N VAL A 666 -12.37 54.68 -10.37
CA VAL A 666 -11.73 55.11 -9.13
C VAL A 666 -10.80 56.28 -9.45
N GLY A 667 -10.90 57.38 -8.72
CA GLY A 667 -10.06 58.57 -8.95
C GLY A 667 -8.57 58.27 -8.87
N ARG A 668 -7.80 59.00 -9.69
CA ARG A 668 -6.35 58.82 -9.82
C ARG A 668 -5.63 59.86 -8.97
N PRO A 669 -4.63 59.47 -8.16
CA PRO A 669 -3.83 60.42 -7.41
C PRO A 669 -3.27 61.52 -8.33
N GLY A 670 -3.41 62.78 -7.92
CA GLY A 670 -2.91 63.94 -8.65
C GLY A 670 -3.71 64.35 -9.90
N ALA A 671 -4.83 63.69 -10.23
CA ALA A 671 -5.71 64.16 -11.31
C ALA A 671 -6.38 65.50 -10.97
N PHE A 672 -6.73 65.68 -9.69
CA PHE A 672 -7.23 66.90 -9.05
C PHE A 672 -7.12 66.73 -7.53
N ALA A 673 -7.37 67.79 -6.76
CA ALA A 673 -7.27 67.73 -5.30
C ALA A 673 -8.22 66.66 -4.72
N ASN A 674 -7.71 65.78 -3.85
CA ASN A 674 -8.44 64.67 -3.22
C ASN A 674 -9.06 63.65 -4.20
N ALA A 675 -8.55 63.56 -5.43
CA ALA A 675 -9.07 62.63 -6.44
C ALA A 675 -9.06 61.17 -5.98
N GLU A 676 -8.08 60.77 -5.18
CA GLU A 676 -7.95 59.44 -4.57
C GLU A 676 -9.11 59.04 -3.64
N GLY A 677 -9.89 60.02 -3.17
CA GLY A 677 -11.11 59.87 -2.38
C GLY A 677 -12.40 59.92 -3.19
N VAL A 678 -12.34 59.79 -4.53
CA VAL A 678 -13.52 59.84 -5.40
C VAL A 678 -13.77 58.49 -6.09
N LEU A 679 -15.02 58.02 -6.03
CA LEU A 679 -15.55 56.90 -6.82
C LEU A 679 -16.68 57.37 -7.73
N TRP A 680 -16.63 56.96 -8.99
CA TRP A 680 -17.77 57.07 -9.90
C TRP A 680 -18.43 55.71 -10.06
N LEU A 681 -19.76 55.69 -10.00
CA LEU A 681 -20.58 54.50 -10.04
C LEU A 681 -21.29 54.38 -11.39
N GLU A 682 -21.62 53.16 -11.77
CA GLU A 682 -22.48 52.90 -12.91
C GLU A 682 -23.89 53.42 -12.65
N SER A 683 -24.58 53.87 -13.69
CA SER A 683 -25.97 54.33 -13.58
C SER A 683 -26.90 53.12 -13.40
N MET A 684 -27.19 52.76 -12.16
CA MET A 684 -27.95 51.55 -11.82
C MET A 684 -29.48 51.67 -11.90
N GLY A 685 -30.02 52.70 -12.57
CA GLY A 685 -31.45 53.02 -12.56
C GLY A 685 -31.97 53.43 -11.18
N ASP A 686 -33.09 54.16 -11.11
CA ASP A 686 -33.63 54.58 -9.80
C ASP A 686 -34.23 53.36 -9.07
N PRO A 687 -33.99 53.12 -7.77
CA PRO A 687 -34.43 51.93 -7.04
C PRO A 687 -35.96 51.74 -6.93
N GLY A 688 -36.77 52.64 -7.48
CA GLY A 688 -38.22 52.65 -7.33
C GLY A 688 -38.95 52.62 -8.67
N GLY A 689 -39.58 51.48 -8.98
CA GLY A 689 -40.65 51.39 -9.96
C GLY A 689 -41.99 52.00 -9.49
N ASP A 690 -42.01 52.71 -8.36
CA ASP A 690 -43.18 53.47 -7.90
C ASP A 690 -42.94 54.96 -8.10
N SER A 691 -43.60 55.50 -9.13
CA SER A 691 -43.68 56.92 -9.45
C SER A 691 -44.46 57.69 -8.38
N GLY A 692 -43.82 58.02 -7.26
CA GLY A 692 -44.47 58.80 -6.21
C GLY A 692 -43.63 59.06 -4.96
N GLY A 693 -42.51 59.77 -5.09
CA GLY A 693 -41.79 60.26 -3.92
C GLY A 693 -40.49 60.98 -4.29
N ASN A 694 -40.44 62.29 -4.03
CA ASN A 694 -39.28 63.13 -4.28
C ASN A 694 -38.17 62.77 -3.26
N GLY A 695 -37.10 62.06 -3.69
CA GLY A 695 -35.93 61.77 -2.85
C GLY A 695 -35.01 60.67 -3.40
N SER A 696 -33.87 61.09 -3.94
CA SER A 696 -32.61 60.35 -4.16
C SER A 696 -32.46 59.00 -3.41
N ALA A 697 -32.98 57.90 -3.96
CA ALA A 697 -33.16 56.66 -3.21
C ALA A 697 -31.90 55.75 -3.10
N GLY A 698 -30.76 56.14 -3.68
CA GLY A 698 -29.50 55.37 -3.57
C GLY A 698 -28.21 56.19 -3.37
N GLY A 699 -28.29 57.52 -3.37
CA GLY A 699 -27.09 58.37 -3.35
C GLY A 699 -26.38 58.47 -2.00
N PHE A 700 -25.11 58.84 -2.03
CA PHE A 700 -24.32 59.07 -0.83
C PHE A 700 -24.54 60.49 -0.30
N ALA A 701 -24.63 60.61 1.02
CA ALA A 701 -24.61 61.88 1.73
C ALA A 701 -23.54 61.85 2.83
N HIS A 702 -23.15 63.03 3.31
CA HIS A 702 -22.20 63.13 4.42
C HIS A 702 -22.72 62.33 5.63
N GLY A 703 -21.88 61.46 6.18
CA GLY A 703 -22.22 60.58 7.30
C GLY A 703 -22.92 59.26 6.91
N ASP A 704 -23.24 59.03 5.63
CA ASP A 704 -23.74 57.72 5.19
C ASP A 704 -22.68 56.63 5.41
N ARG A 705 -23.11 55.47 5.91
CA ARG A 705 -22.24 54.30 6.10
C ARG A 705 -22.12 53.55 4.78
N TYR A 706 -20.90 53.22 4.38
CA TYR A 706 -20.65 52.48 3.15
C TYR A 706 -19.66 51.33 3.36
N VAL A 707 -19.84 50.27 2.57
CA VAL A 707 -18.95 49.09 2.52
C VAL A 707 -18.60 48.79 1.07
N ILE A 708 -17.37 48.36 0.80
CA ILE A 708 -16.93 48.00 -0.56
C ILE A 708 -16.54 46.52 -0.59
N ARG A 709 -17.03 45.81 -1.61
CA ARG A 709 -16.67 44.43 -1.92
C ARG A 709 -15.82 44.40 -3.17
N SER A 710 -14.71 43.68 -3.11
CA SER A 710 -13.68 43.62 -4.15
C SER A 710 -13.13 42.19 -4.31
N GLY A 711 -12.28 42.00 -5.30
CA GLY A 711 -11.59 40.73 -5.54
C GLY A 711 -12.53 39.61 -5.96
N PHE A 712 -13.50 39.91 -6.81
CA PHE A 712 -14.49 38.96 -7.31
C PHE A 712 -13.91 37.70 -7.97
N VAL A 713 -14.54 36.54 -7.72
CA VAL A 713 -14.22 35.24 -8.35
C VAL A 713 -15.33 34.86 -9.31
N ASP A 714 -14.99 34.66 -10.58
CA ASP A 714 -15.95 34.37 -11.66
C ASP A 714 -16.14 32.86 -11.91
N LYS A 715 -15.09 32.06 -11.62
CA LYS A 715 -15.10 30.61 -11.75
C LYS A 715 -14.11 30.00 -10.77
N ARG A 716 -14.58 29.10 -9.92
CA ARG A 716 -13.72 28.35 -9.00
C ARG A 716 -13.10 27.14 -9.70
N ARG A 717 -11.84 26.89 -9.40
CA ARG A 717 -11.14 25.65 -9.72
C ARG A 717 -10.29 25.33 -8.51
N TYR A 718 -10.54 24.20 -7.91
CA TYR A 718 -9.78 23.75 -6.77
C TYR A 718 -8.66 22.86 -7.25
N ILE A 719 -7.46 23.14 -6.76
CA ILE A 719 -6.32 22.26 -6.90
C ILE A 719 -6.23 21.52 -5.57
N PHE A 720 -6.29 20.20 -5.64
CA PHE A 720 -6.14 19.31 -4.50
C PHE A 720 -4.78 18.65 -4.55
N ASP A 721 -4.06 18.74 -3.44
CA ASP A 721 -2.83 18.01 -3.16
C ASP A 721 -3.12 17.13 -1.94
N VAL A 722 -3.19 15.82 -2.15
CA VAL A 722 -3.61 14.86 -1.13
C VAL A 722 -2.42 14.00 -0.73
N ALA A 723 -2.23 13.82 0.57
CA ALA A 723 -1.43 12.77 1.17
C ALA A 723 -2.30 12.03 2.20
N PHE A 724 -2.43 10.73 2.02
CA PHE A 724 -3.37 9.89 2.74
C PHE A 724 -2.68 8.60 3.18
N MET A 725 -2.99 8.16 4.39
CA MET A 725 -2.64 6.89 4.97
C MET A 725 -3.90 6.30 5.60
N GLY A 726 -4.19 5.03 5.33
CA GLY A 726 -5.35 4.35 5.89
C GLY A 726 -5.21 2.83 5.85
N ASP A 727 -6.18 2.17 6.47
CA ASP A 727 -6.26 0.71 6.55
C ASP A 727 -7.05 0.18 5.34
N GLY A 728 -6.44 -0.72 4.59
CA GLY A 728 -7.00 -1.37 3.41
C GLY A 728 -8.08 -2.38 3.76
N VAL A 729 -9.11 -2.43 2.92
CA VAL A 729 -10.06 -3.52 2.85
C VAL A 729 -10.15 -3.97 1.40
N ILE A 730 -9.89 -5.25 1.17
CA ILE A 730 -9.99 -5.87 -0.15
C ILE A 730 -11.48 -6.06 -0.45
N ARG A 731 -11.98 -5.39 -1.48
CA ARG A 731 -13.33 -5.56 -2.00
C ARG A 731 -13.22 -6.06 -3.44
N ASP A 732 -13.55 -7.34 -3.62
CA ASP A 732 -13.89 -8.01 -4.89
C ASP A 732 -12.75 -8.31 -5.91
N ASN A 733 -13.01 -9.28 -6.79
CA ASN A 733 -12.11 -9.88 -7.80
C ASN A 733 -11.79 -8.96 -9.00
N ALA A 734 -12.06 -7.65 -8.91
CA ALA A 734 -11.98 -6.71 -10.04
C ALA A 734 -10.65 -5.95 -10.14
N GLY A 735 -9.70 -6.16 -9.22
CA GLY A 735 -8.42 -5.44 -9.20
C GLY A 735 -8.52 -4.00 -8.67
N LEU A 736 -9.61 -3.62 -8.00
CA LEU A 736 -9.76 -2.31 -7.35
C LEU A 736 -9.75 -2.49 -5.83
N ARG A 737 -9.05 -1.61 -5.11
CA ARG A 737 -9.03 -1.62 -3.63
C ARG A 737 -9.68 -0.38 -3.02
N SER A 738 -10.22 -0.58 -1.82
CA SER A 738 -10.71 0.49 -0.95
C SER A 738 -9.86 0.58 0.31
N VAL A 739 -9.60 1.79 0.79
CA VAL A 739 -8.79 2.04 1.98
C VAL A 739 -9.45 3.14 2.78
N GLU A 740 -9.60 2.94 4.09
CA GLU A 740 -10.27 3.89 4.97
C GLU A 740 -9.47 4.15 6.24
N THR A 741 -9.52 5.37 6.76
CA THR A 741 -9.05 5.66 8.13
C THR A 741 -10.13 5.25 9.13
N ARG A 742 -9.87 4.27 10.01
CA ARG A 742 -10.84 3.78 10.99
C ARG A 742 -11.03 4.75 12.18
N LEU A 743 -12.18 4.64 12.87
CA LEU A 743 -12.46 5.37 14.10
C LEU A 743 -11.38 5.07 15.17
N GLY A 744 -10.90 6.10 15.86
CA GLY A 744 -9.85 5.99 16.87
C GLY A 744 -8.41 5.97 16.34
N MET A 745 -8.19 5.87 15.02
CA MET A 745 -6.85 5.95 14.44
C MET A 745 -6.34 7.40 14.38
N PRO A 746 -5.03 7.65 14.56
CA PRO A 746 -4.46 9.00 14.43
C PRO A 746 -4.58 9.49 12.98
N LEU A 747 -5.30 10.58 12.76
CA LEU A 747 -5.36 11.24 11.45
C LEU A 747 -4.12 12.10 11.17
N GLY A 748 -3.23 12.26 12.15
CA GLY A 748 -2.03 13.12 12.10
C GLY A 748 -1.06 12.90 10.94
N LYS A 749 -1.18 11.76 10.24
CA LYS A 749 -0.33 11.42 9.09
C LYS A 749 -0.92 11.85 7.73
N ASN A 750 -2.15 12.35 7.71
CA ASN A 750 -2.85 12.77 6.49
C ASN A 750 -2.76 14.29 6.29
N LEU A 751 -2.67 14.73 5.04
CA LEU A 751 -2.61 16.13 4.67
C LEU A 751 -3.42 16.36 3.40
N ILE A 752 -4.31 17.34 3.42
CA ILE A 752 -5.05 17.76 2.23
C ILE A 752 -4.78 19.25 2.03
N GLY A 753 -3.94 19.57 1.05
CA GLY A 753 -3.77 20.91 0.54
C GLY A 753 -4.86 21.22 -0.48
N VAL A 754 -5.54 22.35 -0.33
CA VAL A 754 -6.53 22.82 -1.30
C VAL A 754 -6.31 24.28 -1.61
N GLN A 755 -6.09 24.57 -2.88
CA GLN A 755 -6.01 25.94 -3.38
C GLN A 755 -7.25 26.25 -4.19
N ASP A 756 -7.97 27.29 -3.79
CA ASP A 756 -9.05 27.87 -4.59
C ASP A 756 -8.47 28.85 -5.59
N ARG A 757 -8.67 28.60 -6.88
CA ARG A 757 -8.19 29.43 -7.97
C ARG A 757 -9.35 30.06 -8.72
N ASP A 758 -9.25 31.37 -8.91
CA ASP A 758 -10.05 32.09 -9.89
C ASP A 758 -9.55 31.71 -11.29
N ALA A 759 -10.26 30.78 -11.92
CA ALA A 759 -9.85 30.17 -13.17
C ALA A 759 -9.84 31.16 -14.35
N VAL A 760 -10.64 32.24 -14.26
CA VAL A 760 -10.71 33.28 -15.30
C VAL A 760 -9.51 34.19 -15.18
N ASN A 761 -9.24 34.71 -13.98
CA ASN A 761 -8.15 35.67 -13.74
C ASN A 761 -6.81 35.00 -13.40
N ARG A 762 -6.76 33.67 -13.39
CA ARG A 762 -5.57 32.82 -13.17
C ARG A 762 -4.85 33.03 -11.83
N ARG A 763 -5.54 33.58 -10.82
CA ARG A 763 -4.98 33.89 -9.49
C ARG A 763 -5.45 32.92 -8.42
N THR A 764 -4.58 32.60 -7.47
CA THR A 764 -4.95 31.88 -6.24
C THR A 764 -5.68 32.84 -5.31
N VAL A 765 -6.87 32.44 -4.88
CA VAL A 765 -7.78 33.23 -4.05
C VAL A 765 -7.57 32.92 -2.57
N ALA A 766 -7.58 31.63 -2.24
CA ALA A 766 -7.37 31.11 -0.89
C ALA A 766 -6.52 29.85 -0.97
N ASP A 767 -5.63 29.68 0.00
CA ASP A 767 -4.85 28.47 0.21
C ASP A 767 -5.19 27.89 1.59
N ALA A 768 -5.83 26.73 1.59
CA ALA A 768 -6.27 26.03 2.78
C ALA A 768 -5.46 24.74 2.89
N VAL A 769 -4.85 24.53 4.06
CA VAL A 769 -4.22 23.25 4.37
C VAL A 769 -5.03 22.63 5.49
N ILE A 770 -5.67 21.52 5.17
CA ILE A 770 -6.32 20.70 6.17
C ILE A 770 -5.23 19.83 6.78
N ARG A 771 -4.68 20.30 7.90
CA ARG A 771 -3.85 19.50 8.79
C ARG A 771 -4.78 18.83 9.78
N THR A 772 -5.03 17.55 9.60
CA THR A 772 -5.56 16.73 10.68
C THR A 772 -4.48 16.74 11.77
N LYS A 773 -4.62 17.59 12.80
CA LYS A 773 -3.73 17.53 13.98
C LYS A 773 -3.81 16.13 14.60
N SER A 774 -2.87 15.78 15.49
CA SER A 774 -2.81 14.49 16.24
C SER A 774 -4.04 14.14 17.10
N ALA A 775 -5.23 14.63 16.74
CA ALA A 775 -6.50 14.20 17.25
C ALA A 775 -6.71 12.72 16.91
N THR A 776 -6.93 11.92 17.95
CA THR A 776 -7.71 10.70 17.86
C THR A 776 -9.12 11.08 17.38
N ALA A 777 -9.65 10.38 16.38
CA ALA A 777 -11.00 10.63 15.89
C ALA A 777 -12.03 10.37 17.01
N THR A 778 -12.58 11.45 17.59
CA THR A 778 -13.59 11.38 18.67
C THR A 778 -15.02 11.24 18.14
N GLU A 779 -15.23 11.38 16.83
CA GLU A 779 -16.50 11.20 16.11
C GLU A 779 -16.26 10.56 14.73
N THR A 780 -17.33 10.23 13.99
CA THR A 780 -17.38 9.58 12.65
C THR A 780 -16.62 10.34 11.55
N THR A 781 -15.30 10.40 11.68
CA THR A 781 -14.36 10.95 10.69
C THR A 781 -13.83 9.80 9.86
N ALA A 782 -14.02 9.87 8.55
CA ALA A 782 -13.53 8.86 7.61
C ALA A 782 -12.99 9.56 6.36
N ILE A 783 -11.75 9.28 6.01
CA ILE A 783 -11.20 9.53 4.67
C ILE A 783 -11.10 8.15 4.03
N GLY A 784 -11.79 7.99 2.90
CA GLY A 784 -11.84 6.77 2.11
C GLY A 784 -11.19 7.00 0.75
N VAL A 785 -10.46 6.01 0.27
CA VAL A 785 -9.97 5.95 -1.10
C VAL A 785 -10.57 4.71 -1.76
N SER A 786 -11.05 4.85 -2.98
CA SER A 786 -11.58 3.77 -3.82
C SER A 786 -10.94 3.82 -5.20
N GLY A 787 -11.11 2.75 -5.97
CA GLY A 787 -10.58 2.67 -7.32
C GLY A 787 -9.06 2.71 -7.39
N ILE A 788 -8.37 2.31 -6.30
CA ILE A 788 -6.92 2.08 -6.35
C ILE A 788 -6.72 0.89 -7.28
N GLN A 789 -6.20 1.18 -8.46
CA GLN A 789 -5.93 0.15 -9.46
C GLN A 789 -4.78 -0.71 -8.94
N LEU A 790 -5.10 -1.94 -8.53
CA LEU A 790 -4.14 -3.02 -8.44
C LEU A 790 -3.89 -3.41 -9.88
N ASP A 791 -2.68 -3.15 -10.36
CA ASP A 791 -2.25 -3.82 -11.57
C ASP A 791 -2.26 -5.31 -11.28
N LEU A 792 -3.20 -5.96 -11.98
CA LEU A 792 -3.78 -7.25 -11.65
C LEU A 792 -2.63 -8.24 -11.35
N ALA A 793 -2.41 -8.49 -10.06
CA ALA A 793 -1.64 -9.62 -9.61
C ALA A 793 -2.60 -10.82 -9.61
N PRO A 794 -2.17 -12.01 -10.05
CA PRO A 794 -2.91 -13.24 -9.73
C PRO A 794 -3.17 -13.28 -8.23
N ASP A 795 -4.39 -13.66 -7.83
CA ASP A 795 -4.79 -13.70 -6.43
C ASP A 795 -4.14 -14.91 -5.75
N PHE A 796 -2.95 -14.67 -5.18
CA PHE A 796 -2.22 -15.68 -4.42
C PHE A 796 -2.65 -15.67 -2.95
N PRO A 797 -2.74 -16.84 -2.29
CA PRO A 797 -3.10 -16.89 -0.88
C PRO A 797 -2.00 -16.23 -0.01
N ALA A 798 -2.40 -15.53 1.06
CA ALA A 798 -1.48 -14.78 1.94
C ALA A 798 -0.26 -15.61 2.41
N TRP A 799 -0.47 -16.88 2.75
CA TRP A 799 0.58 -17.78 3.22
C TRP A 799 1.69 -18.02 2.19
N PHE A 800 1.43 -17.80 0.89
CA PHE A 800 2.44 -17.89 -0.15
C PHE A 800 3.53 -16.83 0.04
N PHE A 801 3.14 -15.63 0.50
CA PHE A 801 4.05 -14.53 0.81
C PHE A 801 4.68 -14.69 2.19
N ASP A 802 3.87 -15.02 3.20
CA ASP A 802 4.35 -15.19 4.59
C ASP A 802 5.44 -16.27 4.67
N ASN A 803 5.28 -17.36 3.91
CA ASN A 803 6.25 -18.43 3.83
C ASN A 803 7.32 -18.21 2.76
N HIS A 804 7.37 -17.07 2.08
CA HIS A 804 8.40 -16.71 1.10
C HIS A 804 8.51 -17.61 -0.14
N TRP A 805 7.42 -18.29 -0.53
CA TRP A 805 7.42 -19.13 -1.73
C TRP A 805 7.71 -18.33 -3.01
N TYR A 806 7.37 -17.04 -3.04
CA TYR A 806 7.68 -16.13 -4.15
C TYR A 806 9.18 -16.01 -4.48
N LYS A 807 10.09 -16.40 -3.57
CA LYS A 807 11.54 -16.40 -3.81
C LYS A 807 12.02 -17.61 -4.63
N PHE A 808 11.20 -18.66 -4.70
CA PHE A 808 11.58 -19.95 -5.27
C PHE A 808 10.66 -20.41 -6.40
N ILE A 809 9.53 -19.73 -6.58
CA ILE A 809 8.56 -20.00 -7.64
C ILE A 809 8.70 -18.95 -8.73
N TYR A 810 8.93 -19.42 -9.95
CA TYR A 810 9.11 -18.61 -11.15
C TYR A 810 8.15 -19.06 -12.25
N MET A 811 7.92 -18.20 -13.23
CA MET A 811 7.03 -18.47 -14.36
C MET A 811 7.77 -18.26 -15.68
N ALA A 812 7.42 -19.06 -16.68
CA ALA A 812 7.69 -18.76 -18.08
C ALA A 812 6.38 -18.79 -18.86
N ALA A 813 6.19 -17.84 -19.76
CA ALA A 813 5.03 -17.76 -20.65
C ALA A 813 5.48 -17.55 -22.10
N SER A 814 4.73 -18.15 -23.02
CA SER A 814 4.87 -17.96 -24.46
C SER A 814 4.62 -16.49 -24.83
N SER A 815 5.41 -15.95 -25.76
CA SER A 815 5.24 -14.58 -26.25
C SER A 815 3.86 -14.33 -26.85
N ALA A 816 3.24 -15.38 -27.41
CA ALA A 816 1.87 -15.35 -27.94
C ALA A 816 0.80 -15.07 -26.87
N HIS A 817 1.04 -15.47 -25.61
CA HIS A 817 0.08 -15.36 -24.49
C HIS A 817 0.47 -14.32 -23.45
N LEU A 818 1.51 -13.53 -23.70
CA LEU A 818 1.80 -12.31 -22.96
C LEU A 818 0.95 -11.15 -23.48
N PRO A 819 0.80 -10.05 -22.71
CA PRO A 819 0.02 -8.91 -23.17
C PRO A 819 0.56 -8.32 -24.48
N GLY A 820 -0.31 -8.07 -25.45
CA GLY A 820 0.08 -7.66 -26.81
C GLY A 820 0.46 -8.83 -27.75
N GLY A 821 0.49 -10.06 -27.23
CA GLY A 821 0.53 -11.29 -28.01
C GLY A 821 -0.75 -11.53 -28.80
N ASN A 822 -0.68 -12.44 -29.76
CA ASN A 822 -1.79 -12.78 -30.66
C ASN A 822 -2.78 -13.81 -30.06
N GLY A 823 -2.50 -14.34 -28.86
CA GLY A 823 -3.28 -15.39 -28.21
C GLY A 823 -3.24 -16.74 -28.92
N ASP A 824 -2.35 -16.94 -29.89
CA ASP A 824 -2.26 -18.16 -30.69
C ASP A 824 -0.81 -18.61 -30.82
N CYS A 825 -0.48 -19.62 -30.03
CA CYS A 825 0.83 -20.20 -29.94
C CYS A 825 1.06 -21.17 -31.12
N ARG A 826 1.77 -20.72 -32.16
CA ARG A 826 2.11 -21.57 -33.30
C ARG A 826 3.28 -22.50 -32.97
N LEU A 827 3.05 -23.81 -33.11
CA LEU A 827 4.04 -24.87 -32.87
C LEU A 827 5.43 -24.50 -33.42
N GLY A 828 6.40 -24.34 -32.51
CA GLY A 828 7.82 -24.19 -32.83
C GLY A 828 8.34 -22.77 -33.07
N ASN A 829 7.49 -21.73 -33.06
CA ASN A 829 7.94 -20.34 -33.18
C ASN A 829 7.74 -19.56 -31.88
N ASP A 830 6.51 -19.52 -31.34
CA ASP A 830 6.14 -18.62 -30.25
C ASP A 830 5.82 -19.37 -28.95
N CYS A 831 5.95 -20.71 -28.93
CA CYS A 831 5.59 -21.59 -27.81
C CYS A 831 6.78 -22.06 -26.99
N LEU A 832 6.52 -22.30 -25.70
CA LEU A 832 7.49 -22.97 -24.84
C LEU A 832 7.53 -24.47 -25.16
N ARG A 833 8.67 -25.08 -24.89
CA ARG A 833 8.91 -26.52 -25.04
C ARG A 833 9.18 -27.14 -23.68
N LEU A 834 8.60 -28.30 -23.40
CA LEU A 834 8.84 -29.05 -22.18
C LEU A 834 9.36 -30.44 -22.50
N LYS A 835 10.62 -30.68 -22.15
CA LYS A 835 11.29 -31.97 -22.13
C LYS A 835 10.93 -32.69 -20.82
N THR A 836 10.31 -33.87 -20.91
CA THR A 836 9.98 -34.70 -19.75
C THR A 836 10.82 -35.97 -19.75
N VAL A 837 11.60 -36.18 -18.68
CA VAL A 837 12.39 -37.40 -18.46
C VAL A 837 11.65 -38.34 -17.50
N GLY A 838 11.49 -39.60 -17.87
CA GLY A 838 10.85 -40.61 -17.02
C GLY A 838 11.05 -42.05 -17.48
N PRO A 839 10.25 -43.01 -16.96
CA PRO A 839 10.42 -44.44 -17.22
C PRO A 839 10.35 -44.85 -18.70
N GLY A 840 9.64 -44.05 -19.52
CA GLY A 840 9.52 -44.28 -20.97
C GLY A 840 10.57 -43.57 -21.82
N GLY A 841 11.63 -43.02 -21.22
CA GLY A 841 12.62 -42.19 -21.89
C GLY A 841 12.28 -40.70 -21.87
N ILE A 842 12.74 -39.97 -22.89
CA ILE A 842 12.58 -38.52 -23.03
C ILE A 842 11.41 -38.22 -23.97
N GLY A 843 10.41 -37.49 -23.50
CA GLY A 843 9.34 -36.93 -24.32
C GLY A 843 9.46 -35.41 -24.43
N VAL A 844 9.06 -34.81 -25.55
CA VAL A 844 9.07 -33.35 -25.74
C VAL A 844 7.69 -32.89 -26.18
N ARG A 845 7.18 -31.87 -25.49
CA ARG A 845 5.93 -31.16 -25.82
C ARG A 845 6.28 -29.73 -26.24
N ALA A 846 5.65 -29.18 -27.28
CA ALA A 846 6.05 -27.90 -27.92
C ALA A 846 4.91 -26.89 -28.11
N ASP A 847 3.78 -27.14 -27.45
CA ASP A 847 2.54 -26.36 -27.41
C ASP A 847 2.28 -25.84 -25.99
N ILE A 848 3.34 -25.48 -25.26
CA ILE A 848 3.21 -25.01 -23.88
C ILE A 848 3.03 -23.49 -23.88
N GLU A 849 1.90 -23.04 -23.35
CA GLU A 849 1.54 -21.63 -23.29
C GLU A 849 2.18 -20.93 -22.09
N ALA A 850 2.18 -21.59 -20.93
CA ALA A 850 2.89 -21.16 -19.74
C ALA A 850 3.26 -22.34 -18.84
N LEU A 851 4.29 -22.14 -18.02
CA LEU A 851 4.72 -23.07 -17.01
C LEU A 851 5.21 -22.33 -15.77
N VAL A 852 5.12 -23.01 -14.63
CA VAL A 852 5.61 -22.56 -13.33
C VAL A 852 6.73 -23.51 -12.92
N ILE A 853 7.83 -22.93 -12.47
CA ILE A 853 9.04 -23.61 -12.04
C ILE A 853 9.24 -23.34 -10.56
N SER A 854 9.40 -24.39 -9.78
CA SER A 854 9.99 -24.30 -8.46
C SER A 854 11.46 -24.66 -8.56
N ALA A 855 12.33 -23.79 -8.03
CA ALA A 855 13.76 -24.02 -7.91
C ALA A 855 14.11 -25.21 -6.97
N GLY A 856 13.12 -25.76 -6.25
CA GLY A 856 13.32 -26.86 -5.32
C GLY A 856 14.32 -26.53 -4.21
N ARG A 857 14.82 -27.58 -3.52
CA ARG A 857 15.90 -27.45 -2.55
C ARG A 857 17.25 -27.25 -3.24
N ALA A 858 18.21 -26.67 -2.55
CA ALA A 858 19.55 -26.48 -3.10
C ALA A 858 20.23 -27.84 -3.40
N THR A 859 20.91 -27.93 -4.53
CA THR A 859 21.75 -29.07 -4.89
C THR A 859 23.10 -29.01 -4.16
N ASN A 860 23.54 -30.13 -3.60
CA ASN A 860 24.79 -30.26 -2.85
C ASN A 860 25.85 -31.14 -3.56
N GLY A 861 25.62 -31.51 -4.82
CA GLY A 861 26.59 -32.26 -5.61
C GLY A 861 27.84 -31.44 -5.95
N ALA A 862 28.99 -32.10 -5.99
CA ALA A 862 30.31 -31.47 -6.15
C ALA A 862 30.44 -30.56 -7.39
N ASP A 863 29.70 -30.85 -8.47
CA ASP A 863 29.73 -30.11 -9.75
C ASP A 863 28.46 -29.28 -10.02
N CYS A 864 27.57 -29.16 -9.04
CA CYS A 864 26.27 -28.52 -9.19
C CYS A 864 25.84 -27.77 -7.92
N LEU A 865 26.79 -27.32 -7.12
CA LEU A 865 26.49 -26.60 -5.87
C LEU A 865 25.75 -25.29 -6.16
N GLN A 866 24.59 -25.16 -5.55
CA GLN A 866 23.79 -23.94 -5.58
C GLN A 866 24.02 -23.10 -4.33
N ILE A 867 24.15 -21.79 -4.55
CA ILE A 867 24.32 -20.79 -3.49
C ILE A 867 23.18 -19.80 -3.67
N ARG A 868 22.34 -19.67 -2.66
CA ARG A 868 21.15 -18.82 -2.67
C ARG A 868 21.16 -17.93 -1.40
N PRO A 869 20.71 -16.67 -1.46
CA PRO A 869 20.21 -15.98 -2.65
C PRO A 869 21.32 -15.59 -3.65
N ALA A 870 20.96 -15.43 -4.92
CA ALA A 870 21.91 -15.07 -5.98
C ALA A 870 21.23 -14.37 -7.17
N SER A 871 22.00 -13.56 -7.92
CA SER A 871 21.50 -12.79 -9.07
C SER A 871 21.57 -13.53 -10.42
N ASN A 872 21.91 -14.81 -10.42
CA ASN A 872 22.09 -15.61 -11.64
C ASN A 872 21.17 -16.84 -11.62
N PRO A 873 20.33 -17.07 -12.67
CA PRO A 873 19.51 -18.27 -12.83
C PRO A 873 20.23 -19.59 -12.60
N ASN A 874 21.50 -19.66 -12.97
CA ASN A 874 22.38 -20.83 -12.78
C ASN A 874 22.54 -21.23 -11.30
N ARG A 875 22.19 -20.36 -10.34
CA ARG A 875 22.29 -20.60 -8.89
C ARG A 875 20.99 -21.11 -8.27
N TYR A 876 19.88 -21.10 -9.02
CA TYR A 876 18.57 -21.57 -8.55
C TYR A 876 18.04 -22.73 -9.38
N PHE A 877 18.33 -22.75 -10.68
CA PHE A 877 17.85 -23.79 -11.58
C PHE A 877 18.98 -24.72 -12.00
N GLU A 878 18.61 -25.87 -12.55
CA GLU A 878 19.55 -26.86 -13.06
C GLU A 878 19.25 -27.26 -14.52
N LYS A 879 20.33 -27.60 -15.25
CA LYS A 879 20.27 -28.13 -16.62
C LYS A 879 19.50 -27.19 -17.57
N GLU A 880 18.57 -27.72 -18.37
CA GLU A 880 17.80 -26.96 -19.36
C GLU A 880 16.91 -25.86 -18.75
N ASN A 881 16.67 -25.85 -17.44
CA ASN A 881 15.94 -24.77 -16.80
C ASN A 881 16.81 -23.53 -16.53
N VAL A 882 18.12 -23.66 -16.76
CA VAL A 882 19.09 -22.58 -16.66
C VAL A 882 19.11 -21.80 -17.97
N HIS A 883 18.13 -20.91 -18.14
CA HIS A 883 18.12 -19.99 -19.27
C HIS A 883 19.07 -18.82 -18.99
N SER A 884 20.11 -18.67 -19.82
CA SER A 884 20.92 -17.45 -19.83
C SER A 884 20.10 -16.30 -20.40
N LEU A 885 20.35 -15.07 -19.95
CA LEU A 885 19.69 -13.86 -20.48
C LEU A 885 19.90 -13.67 -22.00
N ASP A 886 20.92 -14.33 -22.57
CA ASP A 886 21.26 -14.29 -24.00
C ASP A 886 20.73 -15.50 -24.80
N ASP A 887 20.07 -16.47 -24.15
CA ASP A 887 19.62 -17.70 -24.80
C ASP A 887 18.18 -17.58 -25.34
N SER A 888 18.03 -17.81 -26.65
CA SER A 888 16.73 -17.85 -27.33
C SER A 888 16.00 -19.20 -27.18
N ASP A 889 16.62 -20.21 -26.56
CA ASP A 889 15.98 -21.50 -26.33
C ASP A 889 14.86 -21.39 -25.30
N SER A 890 13.64 -21.73 -25.70
CA SER A 890 12.43 -21.76 -24.85
C SER A 890 12.12 -23.17 -24.35
N THR A 891 13.15 -24.02 -24.22
CA THR A 891 13.02 -25.42 -23.79
C THR A 891 13.33 -25.60 -22.31
N PHE A 892 12.37 -26.12 -21.57
CA PHE A 892 12.47 -26.43 -20.14
C PHE A 892 12.49 -27.94 -19.90
N GLU A 893 13.08 -28.40 -18.80
CA GLU A 893 13.15 -29.81 -18.40
C GLU A 893 12.37 -30.09 -17.12
N ARG A 894 11.62 -31.20 -17.14
CA ARG A 894 10.99 -31.81 -15.97
C ARG A 894 11.36 -33.26 -15.85
N ARG A 895 11.79 -33.69 -14.66
CA ARG A 895 12.01 -35.11 -14.35
C ARG A 895 10.91 -35.67 -13.46
N ARG A 896 10.51 -36.92 -13.72
CA ARG A 896 9.63 -37.65 -12.79
C ARG A 896 10.41 -37.99 -11.50
N GLN A 897 9.71 -38.09 -10.38
CA GLN A 897 10.29 -38.24 -9.04
C GLN A 897 11.42 -39.29 -8.92
N GLY A 898 11.30 -40.45 -9.57
CA GLY A 898 12.35 -41.49 -9.55
C GLY A 898 13.56 -41.25 -10.46
N PHE A 899 13.61 -40.11 -11.14
CA PHE A 899 14.67 -39.68 -12.08
C PHE A 899 15.31 -38.36 -11.65
N LEU A 900 14.96 -37.84 -10.47
CA LEU A 900 15.69 -36.75 -9.84
C LEU A 900 17.07 -37.27 -9.41
N ASP A 901 18.07 -36.41 -9.47
CA ASP A 901 19.43 -36.72 -9.00
C ASP A 901 19.95 -35.58 -8.10
N ASP A 902 21.17 -35.71 -7.61
CA ASP A 902 21.76 -34.72 -6.69
C ASP A 902 22.03 -33.35 -7.34
N CYS A 903 21.91 -33.27 -8.67
CA CYS A 903 22.10 -32.08 -9.48
C CYS A 903 20.85 -31.65 -10.26
N PHE A 904 19.67 -32.20 -9.94
CA PHE A 904 18.40 -31.79 -10.53
C PHE A 904 17.27 -31.89 -9.49
N ARG A 905 16.85 -30.74 -8.97
CA ARG A 905 15.84 -30.57 -7.93
C ARG A 905 14.66 -29.70 -8.39
N ASP A 906 14.80 -29.02 -9.52
CA ASP A 906 13.74 -28.24 -10.16
C ASP A 906 12.45 -29.03 -10.39
N ARG A 907 11.33 -28.33 -10.25
CA ARG A 907 10.00 -28.88 -10.54
C ARG A 907 9.19 -27.97 -11.41
N ILE A 908 8.59 -28.57 -12.43
CA ILE A 908 7.77 -27.83 -13.38
C ILE A 908 6.33 -28.31 -13.36
N LYS A 909 5.43 -27.34 -13.33
CA LYS A 909 4.01 -27.50 -13.57
C LYS A 909 3.63 -26.70 -14.81
N VAL A 910 2.95 -27.34 -15.76
CA VAL A 910 2.35 -26.62 -16.90
C VAL A 910 1.09 -25.95 -16.36
N VAL A 911 0.93 -24.65 -16.66
CA VAL A 911 -0.27 -23.91 -16.30
C VAL A 911 -1.40 -24.38 -17.21
N MET A 912 -2.54 -24.75 -16.65
CA MET A 912 -3.67 -25.20 -17.48
C MET A 912 -4.23 -24.03 -18.31
N PRO A 913 -4.79 -24.31 -19.50
CA PRO A 913 -5.51 -23.35 -20.30
C PRO A 913 -7.02 -23.35 -20.11
#